data_AF-A0A2P8QZ56-F1
#
_entry.id   AF-A0A2P8QZ56-F1
#
_cell.length_a   1.000
_cell.length_b   1.000
_cell.length_c   1.000
_cell.angle_alpha   90.00
_cell.angle_beta   90.00
_cell.angle_gamma   90.00
#
_symmetry.space_group_name_H-M   'P 1'
#
loop_
_entity.id
_entity.type
_entity.pdbx_description
1 polymer ?
#
loop_
_entity_poly.entity_id
_entity_poly.type
_entity_poly.pdbx_seq_one_letter_code
_entity_poly.pdbx_strand_id
1 'polypeptide(L)'
;MDLDINAILKIQENIEQTELEKIKKLGIVSSIAESNDSLKLYSIKKSKYNNQTFFILNGFVFDSKLKSENSMDLEKYLQNDELNIILNQCFYEKNQTTIKNLKELKRKIIICNCKLPDISSCEFENELITCNSDNVSFSGCKFADKVYVEGDVSFNTCEFCEDVISKNADSNMCFASSIFNKSFELSSENDLKNINFEASNFKQKIILDIKKFNVVNFALSTFESYFDLRGKCFNGEEINFTKAIFEQSVSFYRSIFECEIILEQAQFTKDATFSQANFKNILKLNKTKFNDEVKFYKTQFNKIILTEAYCANKANFSNAKFNDKAYFTDTIFKMNANFKSAIFHDDARFLNTEFHGEINFKDTVFNGEANFKTDKNVIFAKEANFSNTTFEKNAYFNNRIFEDFVDFHEANFKKVACFYSVIFKKPVNFSSSIFDGALNFVNAKTDFTYEEFKKFIEHKSINDDQNKEIDECIKVTNDFRDGFRLIKHTLSNKGNALDASLFHRLELYCKELEIEIGFRLENPKVKKNEKDKAVSFINKTQSIPKNKNNLEMFLDLITLKLYRNTSDHHTNLFKIINFTILSIAIYMSSLYIFDNFLLEIMINKPDGLIMLMIPICFAALVIYLMYLVIKYKNLWMIPMLKIFIYAIFSMMIIIKAIDYSIYSIAFILLYLLLYIIFFYLIRFNFICFIICLIFISIFLDNPTLMTPFTGMIISEQMVKSKFESYKTIYDNNSLNNMLWDANFTNVKNENKLNFIIKNRKIILERLDYDKTPLITFIKQPIGSIQKLIDYYTGNKNIQKTEAPKKSYTKALNALKHDEIMQKVQKSSNLLYSFNMLLVFYSLAKTARKNSLIPN
;
A
#
# COMPACT_ATOMS: atom_id res chain seq x y z
N MET A 1 -58.23 4.47 24.79
CA MET A 1 -58.97 4.89 26.00
C MET A 1 -58.68 3.79 27.02
N ASP A 2 -57.94 4.05 28.10
CA ASP A 2 -57.54 2.97 29.01
C ASP A 2 -58.78 2.49 29.80
N LEU A 3 -59.40 1.38 29.34
CA LEU A 3 -60.38 0.64 30.14
C LEU A 3 -59.62 -0.07 31.25
N ASP A 4 -59.79 0.37 32.49
CA ASP A 4 -59.30 -0.41 33.65
C ASP A 4 -60.21 -1.63 33.86
N ILE A 5 -59.89 -2.71 33.16
CA ILE A 5 -60.59 -4.00 33.25
C ILE A 5 -60.51 -4.56 34.67
N ASN A 6 -59.43 -4.30 35.42
CA ASN A 6 -59.32 -4.71 36.82
C ASN A 6 -60.30 -3.93 37.73
N ALA A 7 -60.57 -2.66 37.45
CA ALA A 7 -61.62 -1.91 38.14
C ALA A 7 -63.03 -2.41 37.76
N ILE A 8 -63.29 -2.68 36.47
CA ILE A 8 -64.56 -3.23 35.99
C ILE A 8 -64.85 -4.60 36.63
N LEU A 9 -63.86 -5.49 36.67
CA LEU A 9 -63.97 -6.81 37.29
C LEU A 9 -64.11 -6.75 38.82
N LYS A 10 -63.68 -5.67 39.50
CA LYS A 10 -63.86 -5.48 40.95
C LYS A 10 -65.26 -4.95 41.31
N ILE A 11 -65.79 -4.01 40.54
CA ILE A 11 -67.08 -3.38 40.82
C ILE A 11 -68.18 -4.19 40.13
N GLN A 12 -68.71 -5.20 40.84
CA GLN A 12 -69.73 -6.11 40.33
C GLN A 12 -71.07 -5.96 41.08
N GLU A 13 -72.10 -5.51 40.36
CA GLU A 13 -73.49 -5.41 40.79
C GLU A 13 -74.30 -6.64 40.33
N ASN A 14 -75.39 -6.94 41.04
CA ASN A 14 -76.36 -7.94 40.59
C ASN A 14 -77.16 -7.41 39.39
N ILE A 15 -77.50 -8.30 38.45
CA ILE A 15 -78.30 -7.97 37.25
C ILE A 15 -79.79 -7.90 37.59
N GLU A 16 -80.49 -6.94 36.97
CA GLU A 16 -81.96 -6.86 37.01
C GLU A 16 -82.60 -7.94 36.13
N GLN A 17 -83.72 -8.51 36.58
CA GLN A 17 -84.37 -9.64 35.90
C GLN A 17 -84.79 -9.33 34.44
N THR A 18 -85.07 -8.06 34.13
CA THR A 18 -85.36 -7.56 32.77
C THR A 18 -84.15 -7.57 31.85
N GLU A 19 -82.95 -7.31 32.37
CA GLU A 19 -81.68 -7.39 31.62
C GLU A 19 -81.24 -8.85 31.48
N LEU A 20 -81.51 -9.67 32.50
CA LEU A 20 -81.30 -11.11 32.50
C LEU A 20 -82.07 -11.80 31.36
N GLU A 21 -83.35 -11.43 31.17
CA GLU A 21 -84.15 -11.89 30.03
C GLU A 21 -83.60 -11.43 28.67
N LYS A 22 -83.04 -10.22 28.57
CA LYS A 22 -82.41 -9.77 27.31
C LYS A 22 -81.23 -10.66 26.95
N ILE A 23 -80.33 -10.94 27.89
CA ILE A 23 -79.20 -11.86 27.67
C ILE A 23 -79.68 -13.25 27.26
N LYS A 24 -80.75 -13.76 27.88
CA LYS A 24 -81.37 -15.04 27.53
C LYS A 24 -81.91 -15.07 26.08
N LYS A 25 -82.52 -13.96 25.62
CA LYS A 25 -83.04 -13.82 24.24
C LYS A 25 -81.95 -13.84 23.17
N LEU A 26 -80.69 -13.55 23.51
CA LEU A 26 -79.57 -13.67 22.57
C LEU A 26 -79.23 -15.13 22.22
N GLY A 27 -79.70 -16.11 23.00
CA GLY A 27 -79.43 -17.54 22.76
C GLY A 27 -77.96 -17.95 22.95
N ILE A 28 -77.18 -17.11 23.65
CA ILE A 28 -75.73 -17.28 23.88
C ILE A 28 -75.44 -18.24 25.05
N VAL A 29 -76.32 -18.35 26.04
CA VAL A 29 -76.14 -19.20 27.24
C VAL A 29 -77.30 -20.17 27.43
N SER A 30 -77.01 -21.36 27.96
CA SER A 30 -77.97 -22.45 28.13
C SER A 30 -78.93 -22.23 29.31
N SER A 31 -78.40 -21.83 30.47
CA SER A 31 -79.15 -21.48 31.67
C SER A 31 -78.54 -20.27 32.36
N ILE A 32 -79.30 -19.67 33.28
CA ILE A 32 -78.85 -18.54 34.06
C ILE A 32 -79.04 -18.91 35.54
N ALA A 33 -77.95 -18.93 36.28
CA ALA A 33 -78.01 -19.06 37.74
C ALA A 33 -78.57 -17.76 38.34
N GLU A 34 -79.62 -17.87 39.13
CA GLU A 34 -80.12 -16.73 39.93
C GLU A 34 -79.08 -16.33 40.97
N SER A 35 -79.00 -15.03 41.26
CA SER A 35 -77.85 -14.34 41.86
C SER A 35 -77.54 -14.64 43.34
N ASN A 36 -78.19 -15.65 43.94
CA ASN A 36 -78.17 -15.89 45.39
C ASN A 36 -77.52 -17.23 45.83
N ASP A 37 -77.08 -18.08 44.90
CA ASP A 37 -76.58 -19.42 45.24
C ASP A 37 -75.04 -19.44 45.35
N SER A 38 -74.52 -19.30 46.57
CA SER A 38 -73.08 -19.15 46.88
C SER A 38 -72.20 -20.38 46.56
N LEU A 39 -72.80 -21.45 46.05
CA LEU A 39 -72.16 -22.71 45.67
C LEU A 39 -71.89 -22.85 44.16
N LYS A 40 -72.42 -21.96 43.30
CA LYS A 40 -72.24 -22.07 41.83
C LYS A 40 -70.96 -21.37 41.35
N LEU A 41 -70.15 -22.11 40.57
CA LEU A 41 -68.87 -21.66 39.98
C LEU A 41 -69.03 -20.70 38.77
N TYR A 42 -70.26 -20.33 38.40
CA TYR A 42 -70.57 -19.49 37.25
C TYR A 42 -71.64 -18.45 37.61
N SER A 43 -71.53 -17.24 37.05
CA SER A 43 -72.44 -16.12 37.35
C SER A 43 -72.48 -15.11 36.22
N ILE A 44 -73.62 -14.43 36.03
CA ILE A 44 -73.68 -13.22 35.19
C ILE A 44 -73.85 -12.01 36.10
N LYS A 45 -72.99 -10.98 35.96
CA LYS A 45 -73.03 -9.75 36.76
C LYS A 45 -72.92 -8.50 35.90
N LYS A 46 -73.23 -7.35 36.49
CA LYS A 46 -73.23 -6.03 35.85
C LYS A 46 -72.11 -5.17 36.43
N SER A 47 -71.53 -4.31 35.61
CA SER A 47 -70.60 -3.28 36.05
C SER A 47 -70.85 -1.99 35.28
N LYS A 48 -70.64 -0.84 35.92
CA LYS A 48 -70.71 0.47 35.28
C LYS A 48 -69.35 1.15 35.37
N TYR A 49 -68.81 1.57 34.23
CA TYR A 49 -67.53 2.25 34.14
C TYR A 49 -67.58 3.30 33.04
N ASN A 50 -67.14 4.52 33.33
CA ASN A 50 -67.17 5.67 32.42
C ASN A 50 -68.50 5.83 31.64
N ASN A 51 -69.63 5.78 32.37
CA ASN A 51 -71.00 5.84 31.84
C ASN A 51 -71.41 4.71 30.87
N GLN A 52 -70.57 3.70 30.64
CA GLN A 52 -70.94 2.47 29.93
C GLN A 52 -71.32 1.36 30.90
N THR A 53 -72.25 0.50 30.49
CA THR A 53 -72.65 -0.70 31.24
C THR A 53 -72.01 -1.93 30.59
N PHE A 54 -71.37 -2.77 31.39
CA PHE A 54 -70.75 -4.03 30.98
C PHE A 54 -71.45 -5.20 31.67
N PHE A 55 -71.66 -6.28 30.93
CA PHE A 55 -72.17 -7.54 31.45
C PHE A 55 -71.04 -8.56 31.51
N ILE A 56 -70.73 -9.07 32.69
CA ILE A 56 -69.60 -9.98 32.94
C ILE A 56 -70.16 -11.40 33.06
N LEU A 57 -69.79 -12.29 32.14
CA LEU A 57 -70.06 -13.72 32.24
C LEU A 57 -68.84 -14.39 32.89
N ASN A 58 -69.01 -14.85 34.13
CA ASN A 58 -67.99 -15.59 34.88
C ASN A 58 -68.19 -17.10 34.76
N GLY A 59 -67.13 -17.86 34.48
CA GLY A 59 -67.09 -19.32 34.71
C GLY A 59 -67.91 -20.19 33.75
N PHE A 60 -68.28 -19.69 32.57
CA PHE A 60 -69.04 -20.44 31.58
C PHE A 60 -68.14 -21.39 30.76
N VAL A 61 -68.69 -22.54 30.38
CA VAL A 61 -68.04 -23.54 29.52
C VAL A 61 -68.46 -23.34 28.08
N PHE A 62 -67.52 -23.27 27.13
CA PHE A 62 -67.89 -23.18 25.72
C PHE A 62 -68.38 -24.54 25.18
N ASP A 63 -69.65 -24.59 24.76
CA ASP A 63 -70.28 -25.72 24.06
C ASP A 63 -71.36 -25.18 23.11
N SER A 64 -71.17 -25.34 21.80
CA SER A 64 -72.13 -24.90 20.77
C SER A 64 -73.44 -25.69 20.77
N LYS A 65 -73.49 -26.82 21.49
CA LYS A 65 -74.71 -27.62 21.68
C LYS A 65 -75.48 -27.25 22.95
N LEU A 66 -74.96 -26.31 23.76
CA LEU A 66 -75.58 -25.77 24.97
C LEU A 66 -76.11 -26.85 25.94
N LYS A 67 -75.34 -27.92 26.17
CA LYS A 67 -75.82 -29.12 26.88
C LYS A 67 -75.85 -29.03 28.41
N SER A 68 -74.90 -28.32 29.01
CA SER A 68 -74.79 -28.20 30.48
C SER A 68 -75.43 -26.91 30.97
N GLU A 69 -75.83 -26.81 32.25
CA GLU A 69 -76.40 -25.57 32.82
C GLU A 69 -75.47 -24.35 32.73
N ASN A 70 -74.15 -24.56 32.65
CA ASN A 70 -73.13 -23.52 32.57
C ASN A 70 -72.53 -23.36 31.16
N SER A 71 -73.20 -23.85 30.12
CA SER A 71 -72.68 -23.79 28.75
C SER A 71 -73.01 -22.50 28.00
N MET A 72 -72.10 -22.11 27.10
CA MET A 72 -72.15 -20.90 26.29
C MET A 72 -71.74 -21.20 24.83
N ASP A 73 -72.47 -20.61 23.89
CA ASP A 73 -72.19 -20.67 22.46
C ASP A 73 -71.34 -19.46 22.04
N LEU A 74 -70.04 -19.71 21.85
CA LEU A 74 -69.07 -18.67 21.48
C LEU A 74 -69.29 -18.15 20.04
N GLU A 75 -69.79 -18.97 19.12
CA GLU A 75 -70.01 -18.55 17.74
C GLU A 75 -71.17 -17.53 17.67
N LYS A 76 -72.29 -17.85 18.33
CA LYS A 76 -73.41 -16.90 18.48
C LYS A 76 -73.03 -15.65 19.27
N TYR A 77 -72.16 -15.78 20.26
CA TYR A 77 -71.65 -14.62 21.01
C TYR A 77 -70.94 -13.62 20.11
N LEU A 78 -70.05 -14.11 19.24
CA LEU A 78 -69.28 -13.28 18.32
C LEU A 78 -70.20 -12.58 17.30
N GLN A 79 -71.19 -13.29 16.76
CA GLN A 79 -72.13 -12.81 15.74
C GLN A 79 -73.19 -11.79 16.24
N ASN A 80 -73.21 -11.43 17.53
CA ASN A 80 -74.30 -10.64 18.13
C ASN A 80 -73.77 -9.33 18.72
N ASP A 81 -74.35 -8.19 18.32
CA ASP A 81 -73.83 -6.86 18.68
C ASP A 81 -74.55 -6.18 19.86
N GLU A 82 -75.62 -6.75 20.43
CA GLU A 82 -76.58 -5.99 21.26
C GLU A 82 -76.03 -5.47 22.61
N LEU A 83 -74.94 -6.04 23.14
CA LEU A 83 -74.45 -5.76 24.50
C LEU A 83 -72.92 -5.74 24.59
N ASN A 84 -72.38 -4.84 25.42
CA ASN A 84 -70.99 -4.88 25.88
C ASN A 84 -70.80 -6.01 26.90
N ILE A 85 -70.29 -7.15 26.44
CA ILE A 85 -70.10 -8.34 27.26
C ILE A 85 -68.61 -8.64 27.44
N ILE A 86 -68.22 -8.86 28.70
CA ILE A 86 -66.89 -9.34 29.12
C ILE A 86 -66.99 -10.84 29.43
N LEU A 87 -66.10 -11.63 28.84
CA LEU A 87 -65.93 -13.04 29.18
C LEU A 87 -64.82 -13.16 30.22
N ASN A 88 -65.11 -13.72 31.40
CA ASN A 88 -64.15 -13.86 32.48
C ASN A 88 -64.10 -15.29 33.02
N GLN A 89 -62.91 -15.88 33.12
CA GLN A 89 -62.73 -17.26 33.59
C GLN A 89 -63.56 -18.31 32.81
N CYS A 90 -63.86 -18.04 31.53
CA CYS A 90 -64.55 -18.98 30.65
C CYS A 90 -63.56 -19.95 30.00
N PHE A 91 -63.95 -21.21 29.80
CA PHE A 91 -63.06 -22.26 29.30
C PHE A 91 -63.80 -23.25 28.39
N TYR A 92 -63.07 -23.98 27.55
CA TYR A 92 -63.63 -25.07 26.73
C TYR A 92 -63.12 -26.43 27.22
N GLU A 93 -63.91 -27.48 26.99
CA GLU A 93 -63.44 -28.86 27.16
C GLU A 93 -62.74 -29.36 25.89
N LYS A 94 -61.75 -30.24 26.06
CA LYS A 94 -60.98 -30.79 24.93
C LYS A 94 -61.93 -31.45 23.91
N ASN A 95 -61.67 -31.20 22.62
CA ASN A 95 -62.43 -31.64 21.42
C ASN A 95 -63.53 -30.68 20.92
N GLN A 96 -63.55 -29.40 21.31
CA GLN A 96 -64.38 -28.40 20.62
C GLN A 96 -63.82 -28.06 19.22
N THR A 97 -64.68 -27.77 18.25
CA THR A 97 -64.31 -27.41 16.87
C THR A 97 -63.81 -25.97 16.77
N THR A 98 -62.72 -25.74 16.03
CA THR A 98 -62.22 -24.41 15.65
C THR A 98 -63.33 -23.54 15.04
N ILE A 99 -63.48 -22.30 15.49
CA ILE A 99 -64.42 -21.33 14.91
C ILE A 99 -63.82 -20.79 13.61
N LYS A 100 -64.60 -20.78 12.52
CA LYS A 100 -64.09 -20.46 11.17
C LYS A 100 -64.99 -19.50 10.40
N ASN A 101 -64.37 -18.66 9.56
CA ASN A 101 -65.03 -17.96 8.44
C ASN A 101 -66.15 -16.97 8.83
N LEU A 102 -66.09 -16.38 10.03
CA LEU A 102 -67.04 -15.35 10.45
C LEU A 102 -66.64 -13.98 9.88
N LYS A 103 -67.62 -13.17 9.46
CA LYS A 103 -67.39 -11.86 8.82
C LYS A 103 -68.21 -10.76 9.49
N GLU A 104 -67.77 -9.52 9.32
CA GLU A 104 -68.42 -8.31 9.83
C GLU A 104 -68.76 -8.37 11.35
N LEU A 105 -67.86 -8.94 12.16
CA LEU A 105 -68.09 -9.06 13.61
C LEU A 105 -67.94 -7.68 14.28
N LYS A 106 -69.06 -7.00 14.50
CA LYS A 106 -69.13 -5.64 15.08
C LYS A 106 -69.19 -5.63 16.60
N ARG A 107 -69.20 -6.77 17.28
CA ARG A 107 -69.07 -6.82 18.74
C ARG A 107 -67.64 -6.49 19.16
N LYS A 108 -67.51 -5.56 20.12
CA LYS A 108 -66.28 -5.36 20.89
C LYS A 108 -66.04 -6.58 21.78
N ILE A 109 -64.86 -7.18 21.68
CA ILE A 109 -64.53 -8.44 22.35
C ILE A 109 -63.60 -8.15 23.53
N ILE A 110 -64.01 -8.55 24.73
CA ILE A 110 -63.21 -8.40 25.97
C ILE A 110 -63.12 -9.76 26.65
N ILE A 111 -61.91 -10.32 26.68
CA ILE A 111 -61.62 -11.67 27.17
C ILE A 111 -60.63 -11.57 28.34
N CYS A 112 -60.97 -12.13 29.50
CA CYS A 112 -60.18 -12.04 30.72
C CYS A 112 -60.02 -13.41 31.38
N ASN A 113 -58.79 -13.86 31.64
CA ASN A 113 -58.53 -15.14 32.31
C ASN A 113 -59.18 -16.37 31.62
N CYS A 114 -59.44 -16.30 30.31
CA CYS A 114 -60.18 -17.34 29.59
C CYS A 114 -59.24 -18.30 28.84
N LYS A 115 -59.78 -19.47 28.51
CA LYS A 115 -59.26 -20.37 27.47
C LYS A 115 -60.30 -20.45 26.36
N LEU A 116 -59.90 -20.14 25.13
CA LEU A 116 -60.79 -20.13 23.97
C LEU A 116 -60.40 -21.26 23.01
N PRO A 117 -61.36 -21.89 22.31
CA PRO A 117 -61.03 -22.70 21.15
C PRO A 117 -60.40 -21.81 20.07
N ASP A 118 -59.56 -22.40 19.22
CA ASP A 118 -58.93 -21.68 18.11
C ASP A 118 -59.97 -20.93 17.26
N ILE A 119 -59.70 -19.66 16.96
CA ILE A 119 -60.51 -18.83 16.06
C ILE A 119 -59.72 -18.61 14.76
N SER A 120 -60.37 -18.78 13.61
CA SER A 120 -59.67 -18.77 12.32
C SER A 120 -60.46 -18.11 11.19
N SER A 121 -59.76 -17.40 10.30
CA SER A 121 -60.35 -16.77 9.11
C SER A 121 -61.55 -15.85 9.43
N CYS A 122 -61.50 -15.14 10.56
CA CYS A 122 -62.55 -14.24 11.01
C CYS A 122 -62.20 -12.76 10.81
N GLU A 123 -63.20 -11.93 10.48
CA GLU A 123 -63.06 -10.46 10.31
C GLU A 123 -63.78 -9.73 11.45
N PHE A 124 -63.01 -8.95 12.24
CA PHE A 124 -63.47 -8.19 13.41
C PHE A 124 -63.45 -6.70 13.11
N GLU A 125 -64.58 -6.02 13.28
CA GLU A 125 -64.77 -4.60 12.95
C GLU A 125 -64.50 -3.65 14.14
N ASN A 126 -64.49 -4.17 15.38
CA ASN A 126 -64.35 -3.38 16.62
C ASN A 126 -63.20 -3.90 17.50
N GLU A 127 -62.80 -3.11 18.51
CA GLU A 127 -61.67 -3.41 19.41
C GLU A 127 -61.70 -4.85 19.98
N LEU A 128 -60.53 -5.51 19.95
CA LEU A 128 -60.25 -6.75 20.69
C LEU A 128 -59.40 -6.42 21.92
N ILE A 129 -59.80 -6.89 23.09
CA ILE A 129 -59.02 -6.79 24.33
C ILE A 129 -58.87 -8.18 24.96
N THR A 130 -57.63 -8.57 25.22
CA THR A 130 -57.27 -9.81 25.94
C THR A 130 -56.48 -9.45 27.20
N CYS A 131 -56.88 -10.02 28.34
CA CYS A 131 -56.24 -9.82 29.65
C CYS A 131 -55.96 -11.18 30.31
N ASN A 132 -54.73 -11.42 30.77
CA ASN A 132 -54.30 -12.62 31.50
C ASN A 132 -54.84 -13.95 30.92
N SER A 133 -54.98 -14.03 29.60
CA SER A 133 -55.58 -15.19 28.94
C SER A 133 -54.51 -16.25 28.67
N ASP A 134 -54.91 -17.53 28.70
CA ASP A 134 -53.99 -18.67 28.69
C ASP A 134 -54.29 -19.54 27.45
N ASN A 135 -53.34 -19.55 26.51
CA ASN A 135 -53.42 -20.26 25.23
C ASN A 135 -54.63 -19.85 24.37
N VAL A 136 -54.81 -18.54 24.14
CA VAL A 136 -55.77 -18.03 23.15
C VAL A 136 -55.10 -17.93 21.78
N SER A 137 -55.73 -18.49 20.74
CA SER A 137 -55.20 -18.47 19.38
C SER A 137 -56.16 -17.88 18.33
N PHE A 138 -55.61 -17.05 17.46
CA PHE A 138 -56.24 -16.46 16.28
C PHE A 138 -55.39 -16.81 15.05
N SER A 139 -56.02 -17.25 13.96
CA SER A 139 -55.28 -17.70 12.76
C SER A 139 -55.93 -17.24 11.44
N GLY A 140 -55.22 -16.43 10.65
CA GLY A 140 -55.78 -15.86 9.41
C GLY A 140 -56.89 -14.83 9.64
N CYS A 141 -56.95 -14.25 10.84
CA CYS A 141 -57.98 -13.28 11.23
C CYS A 141 -57.58 -11.85 10.82
N LYS A 142 -58.57 -11.00 10.59
CA LYS A 142 -58.40 -9.57 10.31
C LYS A 142 -59.05 -8.73 11.39
N PHE A 143 -58.33 -7.72 11.88
CA PHE A 143 -58.79 -6.77 12.89
C PHE A 143 -58.80 -5.37 12.29
N ALA A 144 -60.00 -4.80 12.09
CA ALA A 144 -60.19 -3.48 11.49
C ALA A 144 -59.83 -2.34 12.47
N ASP A 145 -60.05 -2.58 13.77
CA ASP A 145 -59.83 -1.64 14.87
C ASP A 145 -58.73 -2.14 15.84
N LYS A 146 -58.46 -1.38 16.90
CA LYS A 146 -57.33 -1.59 17.82
C LYS A 146 -57.37 -2.91 18.57
N VAL A 147 -56.19 -3.50 18.76
CA VAL A 147 -56.03 -4.76 19.49
C VAL A 147 -55.14 -4.55 20.72
N TYR A 148 -55.67 -4.87 21.89
CA TYR A 148 -54.96 -4.80 23.16
C TYR A 148 -54.64 -6.21 23.66
N VAL A 149 -53.34 -6.48 23.90
CA VAL A 149 -52.83 -7.84 24.15
C VAL A 149 -52.10 -7.96 25.49
N GLU A 150 -52.64 -8.80 26.38
CA GLU A 150 -52.02 -9.23 27.64
C GLU A 150 -52.31 -10.72 27.89
N GLY A 151 -51.28 -11.52 28.21
CA GLY A 151 -51.39 -12.98 28.43
C GLY A 151 -50.66 -13.82 27.38
N ASP A 152 -50.74 -15.15 27.52
CA ASP A 152 -50.19 -16.13 26.59
C ASP A 152 -51.10 -16.25 25.34
N VAL A 153 -50.89 -15.36 24.35
CA VAL A 153 -51.74 -15.20 23.14
C VAL A 153 -50.96 -15.42 21.85
N SER A 154 -51.59 -16.06 20.86
CA SER A 154 -51.00 -16.33 19.53
C SER A 154 -51.87 -15.83 18.38
N PHE A 155 -51.31 -14.94 17.55
CA PHE A 155 -51.86 -14.47 16.29
C PHE A 155 -50.98 -15.00 15.15
N ASN A 156 -51.53 -15.88 14.31
CA ASN A 156 -50.80 -16.48 13.19
C ASN A 156 -51.42 -16.04 11.87
N THR A 157 -50.63 -15.56 10.91
CA THR A 157 -51.10 -15.05 9.59
C THR A 157 -52.23 -14.01 9.69
N CYS A 158 -52.26 -13.17 10.74
CA CYS A 158 -53.32 -12.19 10.97
C CYS A 158 -53.02 -10.83 10.30
N GLU A 159 -54.06 -10.04 10.00
CA GLU A 159 -53.91 -8.65 9.55
C GLU A 159 -54.46 -7.68 10.61
N PHE A 160 -53.65 -6.70 11.02
CA PHE A 160 -54.04 -5.61 11.90
C PHE A 160 -54.10 -4.30 11.11
N CYS A 161 -55.29 -3.71 11.01
CA CYS A 161 -55.52 -2.45 10.28
C CYS A 161 -55.31 -1.20 11.13
N GLU A 162 -55.44 -1.31 12.46
CA GLU A 162 -55.17 -0.26 13.44
C GLU A 162 -54.10 -0.67 14.46
N ASP A 163 -53.77 0.22 15.40
CA ASP A 163 -52.67 0.01 16.36
C ASP A 163 -52.86 -1.26 17.22
N VAL A 164 -51.76 -1.98 17.43
CA VAL A 164 -51.67 -3.11 18.36
C VAL A 164 -50.85 -2.68 19.57
N ILE A 165 -51.44 -2.81 20.76
CA ILE A 165 -50.90 -2.26 22.01
C ILE A 165 -50.81 -3.37 23.06
N SER A 166 -49.62 -3.58 23.61
CA SER A 166 -49.39 -4.44 24.75
C SER A 166 -48.68 -3.67 25.85
N LYS A 167 -49.35 -3.56 27.00
CA LYS A 167 -48.81 -2.94 28.22
C LYS A 167 -48.60 -4.05 29.25
N ASN A 168 -47.55 -3.94 30.06
CA ASN A 168 -47.22 -4.89 31.12
C ASN A 168 -47.07 -6.36 30.69
N ALA A 169 -46.63 -6.62 29.45
CA ALA A 169 -46.44 -7.97 28.94
C ALA A 169 -45.45 -8.79 29.80
N ASP A 170 -45.84 -9.99 30.22
CA ASP A 170 -45.09 -10.91 31.11
C ASP A 170 -45.10 -12.38 30.61
N SER A 171 -45.65 -12.59 29.43
CA SER A 171 -46.11 -13.88 28.90
C SER A 171 -45.55 -14.14 27.50
N ASN A 172 -45.77 -15.33 26.94
CA ASN A 172 -45.37 -15.63 25.57
C ASN A 172 -46.35 -15.01 24.58
N MET A 173 -45.86 -14.32 23.56
CA MET A 173 -46.72 -13.74 22.53
C MET A 173 -46.26 -14.17 21.15
N CYS A 174 -47.17 -14.68 20.33
CA CYS A 174 -46.90 -15.01 18.94
C CYS A 174 -47.70 -14.10 18.02
N PHE A 175 -47.03 -13.60 16.97
CA PHE A 175 -47.57 -12.75 15.92
C PHE A 175 -47.11 -13.26 14.53
N ALA A 176 -46.65 -14.51 14.44
CA ALA A 176 -45.96 -15.04 13.27
C ALA A 176 -46.76 -14.88 11.96
N SER A 177 -46.06 -14.50 10.90
CA SER A 177 -46.60 -14.24 9.55
C SER A 177 -47.71 -13.17 9.50
N SER A 178 -47.83 -12.32 10.54
CA SER A 178 -48.88 -11.29 10.61
C SER A 178 -48.46 -9.96 10.00
N ILE A 179 -49.43 -9.17 9.56
CA ILE A 179 -49.23 -7.86 8.92
C ILE A 179 -49.74 -6.75 9.84
N PHE A 180 -48.88 -5.80 10.17
CA PHE A 180 -49.19 -4.60 10.94
C PHE A 180 -49.23 -3.38 10.01
N ASN A 181 -50.44 -2.92 9.68
CA ASN A 181 -50.63 -1.73 8.83
C ASN A 181 -50.42 -0.40 9.59
N LYS A 182 -50.51 -0.43 10.93
CA LYS A 182 -50.29 0.71 11.85
C LYS A 182 -49.25 0.34 12.91
N SER A 183 -49.15 1.10 14.00
CA SER A 183 -48.05 0.93 14.94
C SER A 183 -48.25 -0.25 15.88
N PHE A 184 -47.14 -0.91 16.21
CA PHE A 184 -47.08 -1.92 17.25
C PHE A 184 -46.34 -1.32 18.45
N GLU A 185 -47.01 -1.26 19.61
CA GLU A 185 -46.44 -0.75 20.85
C GLU A 185 -46.42 -1.87 21.90
N LEU A 186 -45.23 -2.13 22.44
CA LEU A 186 -45.01 -3.11 23.49
C LEU A 186 -44.18 -2.49 24.61
N SER A 187 -44.75 -2.50 25.80
CA SER A 187 -44.10 -2.07 27.04
C SER A 187 -44.20 -3.17 28.09
N SER A 188 -43.11 -3.40 28.82
CA SER A 188 -43.02 -4.43 29.85
C SER A 188 -42.25 -3.94 31.07
N GLU A 189 -42.92 -3.95 32.22
CA GLU A 189 -42.29 -3.70 33.52
C GLU A 189 -41.72 -4.97 34.18
N ASN A 190 -42.28 -6.13 33.82
CA ASN A 190 -41.95 -7.45 34.35
C ASN A 190 -40.91 -8.18 33.45
N ASP A 191 -40.54 -9.41 33.84
CA ASP A 191 -39.77 -10.30 32.98
C ASP A 191 -40.69 -10.87 31.88
N LEU A 192 -40.50 -10.43 30.64
CA LEU A 192 -41.18 -10.96 29.47
C LEU A 192 -40.61 -12.33 29.10
N LYS A 193 -41.43 -13.24 28.55
CA LYS A 193 -40.96 -14.57 28.10
C LYS A 193 -40.43 -14.49 26.66
N ASN A 194 -41.03 -15.24 25.75
CA ASN A 194 -40.67 -15.27 24.34
C ASN A 194 -41.67 -14.46 23.51
N ILE A 195 -41.19 -13.69 22.55
CA ILE A 195 -42.03 -13.07 21.52
C ILE A 195 -41.62 -13.55 20.14
N ASN A 196 -42.60 -13.95 19.34
CA ASN A 196 -42.37 -14.40 17.97
C ASN A 196 -43.07 -13.51 16.94
N PHE A 197 -42.29 -12.77 16.16
CA PHE A 197 -42.69 -12.01 14.97
C PHE A 197 -42.12 -12.62 13.68
N GLU A 198 -41.80 -13.92 13.66
CA GLU A 198 -41.27 -14.60 12.47
C GLU A 198 -42.13 -14.34 11.23
N ALA A 199 -41.51 -13.93 10.12
CA ALA A 199 -42.14 -13.58 8.85
C ALA A 199 -43.24 -12.49 8.93
N SER A 200 -43.27 -11.68 10.00
CA SER A 200 -44.23 -10.57 10.13
C SER A 200 -43.82 -9.37 9.26
N ASN A 201 -44.80 -8.59 8.83
CA ASN A 201 -44.55 -7.34 8.09
C ASN A 201 -45.05 -6.12 8.88
N PHE A 202 -44.13 -5.18 9.16
CA PHE A 202 -44.40 -3.92 9.84
C PHE A 202 -44.36 -2.76 8.85
N LYS A 203 -45.54 -2.24 8.47
CA LYS A 203 -45.66 -1.10 7.54
C LYS A 203 -45.42 0.25 8.20
N GLN A 204 -45.41 0.29 9.52
CA GLN A 204 -45.31 1.49 10.35
C GLN A 204 -44.37 1.27 11.54
N LYS A 205 -44.18 2.32 12.36
CA LYS A 205 -43.29 2.29 13.53
C LYS A 205 -43.60 1.12 14.46
N ILE A 206 -42.53 0.53 15.00
CA ILE A 206 -42.56 -0.40 16.13
C ILE A 206 -41.95 0.32 17.34
N ILE A 207 -42.61 0.22 18.50
CA ILE A 207 -42.17 0.81 19.76
C ILE A 207 -41.94 -0.32 20.75
N LEU A 208 -40.68 -0.54 21.14
CA LEU A 208 -40.28 -1.55 22.11
C LEU A 208 -39.72 -0.86 23.37
N ASP A 209 -40.39 -1.06 24.50
CA ASP A 209 -39.92 -0.66 25.83
C ASP A 209 -39.90 -1.88 26.76
N ILE A 210 -38.98 -2.79 26.47
CA ILE A 210 -38.82 -4.08 27.15
C ILE A 210 -37.56 -3.99 28.01
N LYS A 211 -37.69 -4.13 29.33
CA LYS A 211 -36.51 -4.18 30.23
C LYS A 211 -35.80 -5.52 30.16
N LYS A 212 -36.56 -6.62 30.30
CA LYS A 212 -36.04 -7.98 30.32
C LYS A 212 -36.95 -8.94 29.57
N PHE A 213 -36.36 -9.84 28.79
CA PHE A 213 -37.02 -10.87 27.99
C PHE A 213 -36.18 -12.15 27.93
N ASN A 214 -36.74 -13.27 27.46
CA ASN A 214 -35.95 -14.43 27.08
C ASN A 214 -35.48 -14.30 25.62
N VAL A 215 -36.40 -14.45 24.66
CA VAL A 215 -36.12 -14.37 23.23
C VAL A 215 -37.10 -13.44 22.52
N VAL A 216 -36.61 -12.57 21.63
CA VAL A 216 -37.44 -11.83 20.68
C VAL A 216 -37.04 -12.20 19.25
N ASN A 217 -37.94 -12.90 18.55
CA ASN A 217 -37.71 -13.39 17.20
C ASN A 217 -38.37 -12.49 16.15
N PHE A 218 -37.57 -11.95 15.25
CA PHE A 218 -37.91 -11.19 14.04
C PHE A 218 -37.31 -11.86 12.78
N ALA A 219 -37.06 -13.18 12.81
CA ALA A 219 -36.55 -13.89 11.63
C ALA A 219 -37.53 -13.73 10.44
N LEU A 220 -37.00 -13.51 9.24
CA LEU A 220 -37.77 -13.28 8.00
C LEU A 220 -38.71 -12.05 8.02
N SER A 221 -38.71 -11.21 9.06
CA SER A 221 -39.64 -10.07 9.14
C SER A 221 -39.23 -8.90 8.23
N THR A 222 -40.20 -8.15 7.72
CA THR A 222 -39.96 -6.92 6.95
C THR A 222 -40.38 -5.69 7.76
N PHE A 223 -39.58 -4.64 7.69
CA PHE A 223 -39.86 -3.31 8.25
C PHE A 223 -39.86 -2.28 7.11
N GLU A 224 -41.04 -1.84 6.67
CA GLU A 224 -41.22 -0.85 5.59
C GLU A 224 -40.98 0.60 6.08
N SER A 225 -40.87 0.79 7.40
CA SER A 225 -40.74 2.09 8.07
C SER A 225 -39.45 2.21 8.90
N TYR A 226 -39.17 3.41 9.42
CA TYR A 226 -37.98 3.72 10.24
C TYR A 226 -37.98 2.89 11.54
N PHE A 227 -36.91 2.13 11.77
CA PHE A 227 -36.76 1.27 12.95
C PHE A 227 -35.78 1.90 13.95
N ASP A 228 -36.24 2.17 15.17
CA ASP A 228 -35.52 3.01 16.14
C ASP A 228 -35.59 2.46 17.56
N LEU A 229 -34.44 2.04 18.09
CA LEU A 229 -34.27 1.58 19.47
C LEU A 229 -33.30 2.48 20.25
N ARG A 230 -33.13 3.76 19.84
CA ARG A 230 -32.16 4.71 20.43
C ARG A 230 -32.17 4.75 21.96
N GLY A 231 -31.00 4.57 22.53
CA GLY A 231 -30.76 4.70 23.98
C GLY A 231 -31.48 3.67 24.84
N LYS A 232 -32.13 2.65 24.27
CA LYS A 232 -32.76 1.56 25.01
C LYS A 232 -31.72 0.57 25.52
N CYS A 233 -32.05 -0.11 26.62
CA CYS A 233 -31.28 -1.23 27.16
C CYS A 233 -32.10 -2.50 27.00
N PHE A 234 -31.50 -3.56 26.46
CA PHE A 234 -32.14 -4.84 26.23
C PHE A 234 -31.39 -5.92 26.99
N ASN A 235 -32.02 -6.47 28.02
CA ASN A 235 -31.51 -7.59 28.80
C ASN A 235 -32.32 -8.86 28.45
N GLY A 236 -31.62 -9.94 28.11
CA GLY A 236 -32.26 -11.20 27.72
C GLY A 236 -31.26 -12.18 27.12
N GLU A 237 -31.76 -13.25 26.52
CA GLU A 237 -30.93 -14.28 25.89
C GLU A 237 -30.58 -13.91 24.45
N GLU A 238 -31.59 -13.68 23.60
CA GLU A 238 -31.42 -13.48 22.15
C GLU A 238 -32.42 -12.50 21.53
N ILE A 239 -31.95 -11.63 20.63
CA ILE A 239 -32.80 -10.97 19.62
C ILE A 239 -32.38 -11.45 18.23
N ASN A 240 -33.33 -12.04 17.50
CA ASN A 240 -33.07 -12.71 16.23
C ASN A 240 -33.70 -11.94 15.06
N PHE A 241 -32.87 -11.43 14.15
CA PHE A 241 -33.25 -10.75 12.91
C PHE A 241 -32.76 -11.54 11.68
N THR A 242 -32.66 -12.86 11.77
CA THR A 242 -32.16 -13.71 10.67
C THR A 242 -33.01 -13.51 9.42
N LYS A 243 -32.38 -13.10 8.31
CA LYS A 243 -33.03 -12.74 7.03
C LYS A 243 -34.07 -11.59 7.12
N ALA A 244 -34.08 -10.80 8.19
CA ALA A 244 -34.96 -9.63 8.29
C ALA A 244 -34.58 -8.56 7.24
N ILE A 245 -35.58 -7.82 6.75
CA ILE A 245 -35.41 -6.77 5.74
C ILE A 245 -35.83 -5.43 6.34
N PHE A 246 -34.92 -4.46 6.32
CA PHE A 246 -35.19 -3.07 6.72
C PHE A 246 -35.18 -2.19 5.47
N GLU A 247 -36.36 -1.69 5.08
CA GLU A 247 -36.56 -0.87 3.86
C GLU A 247 -36.23 0.61 4.07
N GLN A 248 -36.14 1.05 5.32
CA GLN A 248 -35.75 2.40 5.71
C GLN A 248 -34.57 2.37 6.68
N SER A 249 -34.09 3.55 7.07
CA SER A 249 -32.94 3.68 7.96
C SER A 249 -33.21 3.02 9.32
N VAL A 250 -32.15 2.52 9.95
CA VAL A 250 -32.21 1.82 11.23
C VAL A 250 -31.28 2.49 12.24
N SER A 251 -31.75 2.63 13.48
CA SER A 251 -31.01 3.32 14.53
C SER A 251 -31.02 2.58 15.87
N PHE A 252 -29.84 2.06 16.22
CA PHE A 252 -29.49 1.53 17.53
C PHE A 252 -28.53 2.47 18.29
N TYR A 253 -28.51 3.76 17.95
CA TYR A 253 -27.58 4.73 18.54
C TYR A 253 -27.69 4.80 20.08
N ARG A 254 -26.55 4.66 20.77
CA ARG A 254 -26.43 4.57 22.25
C ARG A 254 -27.18 3.41 22.93
N SER A 255 -27.67 2.43 22.19
CA SER A 255 -28.39 1.29 22.79
C SER A 255 -27.43 0.33 23.49
N ILE A 256 -27.90 -0.35 24.53
CA ILE A 256 -27.13 -1.35 25.27
C ILE A 256 -27.80 -2.70 25.07
N PHE A 257 -27.02 -3.72 24.71
CA PHE A 257 -27.50 -5.08 24.48
C PHE A 257 -26.74 -6.04 25.38
N GLU A 258 -27.43 -6.61 26.35
CA GLU A 258 -26.90 -7.65 27.25
C GLU A 258 -27.19 -9.07 26.72
N CYS A 259 -28.11 -9.17 25.76
CA CYS A 259 -28.43 -10.35 24.94
C CYS A 259 -27.50 -10.56 23.73
N GLU A 260 -27.53 -11.76 23.15
CA GLU A 260 -26.99 -12.03 21.80
C GLU A 260 -27.86 -11.36 20.72
N ILE A 261 -27.23 -10.85 19.65
CA ILE A 261 -27.94 -10.32 18.48
C ILE A 261 -27.52 -11.08 17.22
N ILE A 262 -28.52 -11.64 16.53
CA ILE A 262 -28.36 -12.42 15.32
C ILE A 262 -28.96 -11.65 14.14
N LEU A 263 -28.11 -11.13 13.25
CA LEU A 263 -28.49 -10.40 12.04
C LEU A 263 -28.08 -11.16 10.76
N GLU A 264 -28.02 -12.50 10.85
CA GLU A 264 -27.54 -13.34 9.77
C GLU A 264 -28.42 -13.23 8.52
N GLN A 265 -27.81 -12.98 7.36
CA GLN A 265 -28.51 -12.72 6.08
C GLN A 265 -29.50 -11.55 6.10
N ALA A 266 -29.52 -10.72 7.15
CA ALA A 266 -30.36 -9.53 7.20
C ALA A 266 -29.94 -8.50 6.14
N GLN A 267 -30.89 -7.69 5.66
CA GLN A 267 -30.68 -6.69 4.63
C GLN A 267 -31.12 -5.30 5.09
N PHE A 268 -30.17 -4.37 5.12
CA PHE A 268 -30.40 -2.94 5.35
C PHE A 268 -30.35 -2.23 4.00
N THR A 269 -31.48 -1.70 3.54
CA THR A 269 -31.56 -0.97 2.25
C THR A 269 -31.06 0.48 2.32
N LYS A 270 -31.05 1.04 3.55
CA LYS A 270 -30.68 2.42 3.90
C LYS A 270 -29.71 2.41 5.09
N ASP A 271 -29.30 3.60 5.51
CA ASP A 271 -28.39 3.85 6.63
C ASP A 271 -28.69 3.00 7.88
N ALA A 272 -27.67 2.31 8.39
CA ALA A 272 -27.74 1.53 9.63
C ALA A 272 -26.79 2.10 10.68
N THR A 273 -27.32 2.70 11.74
CA THR A 273 -26.54 3.38 12.79
C THR A 273 -26.52 2.60 14.11
N PHE A 274 -25.36 2.08 14.44
CA PHE A 274 -25.01 1.44 15.71
C PHE A 274 -24.07 2.29 16.57
N SER A 275 -23.81 3.54 16.17
CA SER A 275 -22.85 4.43 16.82
C SER A 275 -23.11 4.58 18.33
N GLN A 276 -22.05 4.50 19.13
CA GLN A 276 -22.09 4.53 20.59
C GLN A 276 -22.92 3.42 21.27
N ALA A 277 -23.39 2.41 20.53
CA ALA A 277 -24.02 1.23 21.12
C ALA A 277 -23.00 0.37 21.90
N ASN A 278 -23.50 -0.48 22.79
CA ASN A 278 -22.70 -1.35 23.64
C ASN A 278 -23.25 -2.78 23.63
N PHE A 279 -22.63 -3.66 22.86
CA PHE A 279 -22.95 -5.08 22.80
C PHE A 279 -22.12 -5.82 23.86
N LYS A 280 -22.74 -6.25 24.96
CA LYS A 280 -22.07 -7.03 26.01
C LYS A 280 -21.90 -8.50 25.64
N ASN A 281 -22.71 -8.99 24.70
CA ASN A 281 -22.64 -10.35 24.18
C ASN A 281 -22.20 -10.34 22.69
N ILE A 282 -22.42 -11.44 21.98
CA ILE A 282 -22.03 -11.60 20.58
C ILE A 282 -22.99 -10.83 19.65
N LEU A 283 -22.42 -10.13 18.66
CA LEU A 283 -23.13 -9.61 17.49
C LEU A 283 -22.75 -10.45 16.25
N LYS A 284 -23.70 -11.25 15.74
CA LYS A 284 -23.55 -12.06 14.52
C LYS A 284 -24.13 -11.32 13.32
N LEU A 285 -23.30 -11.14 12.29
CA LEU A 285 -23.57 -10.41 11.05
C LEU A 285 -23.16 -11.24 9.82
N ASN A 286 -23.31 -12.57 9.90
CA ASN A 286 -22.93 -13.48 8.82
C ASN A 286 -23.85 -13.24 7.61
N LYS A 287 -23.27 -12.96 6.43
CA LYS A 287 -23.99 -12.70 5.17
C LYS A 287 -24.94 -11.49 5.20
N THR A 288 -24.82 -10.62 6.21
CA THR A 288 -25.59 -9.38 6.30
C THR A 288 -25.22 -8.44 5.15
N LYS A 289 -26.22 -7.78 4.56
CA LYS A 289 -26.05 -6.81 3.48
C LYS A 289 -26.40 -5.41 3.96
N PHE A 290 -25.43 -4.51 3.94
CA PHE A 290 -25.62 -3.08 4.10
C PHE A 290 -25.55 -2.44 2.71
N ASN A 291 -26.71 -2.09 2.14
CA ASN A 291 -26.80 -1.47 0.82
C ASN A 291 -26.47 0.04 0.84
N ASP A 292 -26.48 0.65 2.03
CA ASP A 292 -26.09 2.05 2.25
C ASP A 292 -25.10 2.18 3.43
N GLU A 293 -24.87 3.39 3.96
CA GLU A 293 -23.82 3.64 4.96
C GLU A 293 -24.08 2.93 6.31
N VAL A 294 -23.07 2.25 6.84
CA VAL A 294 -23.12 1.60 8.16
C VAL A 294 -22.19 2.27 9.16
N LYS A 295 -22.74 2.66 10.32
CA LYS A 295 -22.09 3.53 11.32
C LYS A 295 -21.95 2.83 12.67
N PHE A 296 -20.73 2.37 12.97
CA PHE A 296 -20.30 1.80 14.25
C PHE A 296 -19.33 2.76 15.02
N TYR A 297 -19.54 4.07 14.88
CA TYR A 297 -18.65 5.07 15.49
C TYR A 297 -18.72 5.02 17.01
N LYS A 298 -17.57 4.86 17.69
CA LYS A 298 -17.48 4.68 19.15
C LYS A 298 -18.30 3.51 19.71
N THR A 299 -18.69 2.55 18.88
CA THR A 299 -19.43 1.35 19.32
C THR A 299 -18.50 0.43 20.12
N GLN A 300 -19.04 -0.18 21.18
CA GLN A 300 -18.35 -1.19 21.97
C GLN A 300 -18.94 -2.55 21.65
N PHE A 301 -18.06 -3.50 21.31
CA PHE A 301 -18.41 -4.90 21.12
C PHE A 301 -17.67 -5.72 22.16
N ASN A 302 -18.36 -6.64 22.81
CA ASN A 302 -17.69 -7.78 23.42
C ASN A 302 -17.11 -8.62 22.27
N LYS A 303 -17.96 -9.25 21.46
CA LYS A 303 -17.54 -10.07 20.32
C LYS A 303 -18.35 -9.73 19.07
N ILE A 304 -17.71 -9.69 17.92
CA ILE A 304 -18.38 -9.43 16.64
C ILE A 304 -17.93 -10.43 15.56
N ILE A 305 -18.89 -10.92 14.77
CA ILE A 305 -18.66 -11.91 13.72
C ILE A 305 -19.34 -11.45 12.44
N LEU A 306 -18.55 -11.01 11.46
CA LEU A 306 -18.95 -10.76 10.09
C LEU A 306 -18.26 -11.80 9.21
N THR A 307 -19.01 -12.81 8.75
CA THR A 307 -18.54 -13.80 7.77
C THR A 307 -19.32 -13.61 6.48
N GLU A 308 -18.65 -13.47 5.33
CA GLU A 308 -19.29 -13.22 4.02
C GLU A 308 -20.24 -11.98 4.00
N ALA A 309 -20.02 -11.00 4.89
CA ALA A 309 -20.84 -9.78 4.95
C ALA A 309 -20.51 -8.81 3.81
N TYR A 310 -21.49 -8.00 3.39
CA TYR A 310 -21.35 -7.07 2.26
C TYR A 310 -21.73 -5.65 2.65
N CYS A 311 -20.78 -4.72 2.58
CA CYS A 311 -21.00 -3.29 2.75
C CYS A 311 -20.86 -2.59 1.39
N ALA A 312 -21.99 -2.18 0.80
CA ALA A 312 -22.04 -1.53 -0.50
C ALA A 312 -21.50 -0.09 -0.46
N ASN A 313 -21.79 0.63 0.62
CA ASN A 313 -21.36 2.00 0.86
C ASN A 313 -20.35 2.07 2.03
N LYS A 314 -20.07 3.27 2.54
CA LYS A 314 -19.07 3.51 3.59
C LYS A 314 -19.38 2.72 4.87
N ALA A 315 -18.32 2.23 5.52
CA ALA A 315 -18.42 1.53 6.81
C ALA A 315 -17.52 2.20 7.86
N ASN A 316 -18.11 2.75 8.92
CA ASN A 316 -17.39 3.56 9.90
C ASN A 316 -17.31 2.89 11.28
N PHE A 317 -16.20 2.25 11.57
CA PHE A 317 -15.81 1.66 12.86
C PHE A 317 -14.84 2.55 13.66
N SER A 318 -14.69 3.84 13.30
CA SER A 318 -13.70 4.69 13.97
C SER A 318 -14.01 4.88 15.45
N ASN A 319 -12.96 4.85 16.28
CA ASN A 319 -13.03 4.84 17.74
C ASN A 319 -13.81 3.65 18.36
N ALA A 320 -14.13 2.60 17.59
CA ALA A 320 -14.77 1.40 18.13
C ALA A 320 -13.82 0.60 19.04
N LYS A 321 -14.40 -0.15 19.98
CA LYS A 321 -13.66 -1.07 20.86
C LYS A 321 -14.19 -2.49 20.71
N PHE A 322 -13.28 -3.44 20.54
CA PHE A 322 -13.56 -4.87 20.46
C PHE A 322 -12.86 -5.53 21.65
N ASN A 323 -13.63 -6.00 22.65
CA ASN A 323 -13.10 -6.46 23.93
C ASN A 323 -12.64 -7.94 23.90
N ASP A 324 -13.34 -8.76 23.13
CA ASP A 324 -13.00 -10.12 22.68
C ASP A 324 -12.81 -10.07 21.14
N LYS A 325 -12.69 -11.24 20.51
CA LYS A 325 -12.27 -11.42 19.12
C LYS A 325 -13.22 -10.77 18.12
N ALA A 326 -12.64 -10.18 17.08
CA ALA A 326 -13.37 -9.51 16.01
C ALA A 326 -13.07 -10.17 14.66
N TYR A 327 -14.09 -10.74 14.02
CA TYR A 327 -13.95 -11.47 12.77
C TYR A 327 -14.65 -10.73 11.61
N PHE A 328 -13.91 -10.49 10.53
CA PHE A 328 -14.35 -9.86 9.27
C PHE A 328 -14.05 -10.78 8.08
N THR A 329 -14.25 -12.09 8.27
CA THR A 329 -13.75 -13.12 7.35
C THR A 329 -14.58 -13.15 6.06
N ASP A 330 -13.91 -13.16 4.90
CA ASP A 330 -14.56 -13.06 3.57
C ASP A 330 -15.54 -11.87 3.43
N THR A 331 -15.40 -10.82 4.27
CA THR A 331 -16.24 -9.61 4.22
C THR A 331 -15.81 -8.69 3.08
N ILE A 332 -16.77 -8.07 2.38
CA ILE A 332 -16.53 -7.18 1.24
C ILE A 332 -16.92 -5.75 1.62
N PHE A 333 -15.95 -4.84 1.59
CA PHE A 333 -16.16 -3.40 1.67
C PHE A 333 -16.04 -2.79 0.27
N LYS A 334 -17.15 -2.35 -0.32
CA LYS A 334 -17.16 -1.79 -1.69
C LYS A 334 -16.69 -0.34 -1.76
N MET A 335 -16.99 0.43 -0.73
CA MET A 335 -16.52 1.81 -0.54
C MET A 335 -15.61 1.89 0.70
N ASN A 336 -15.27 3.10 1.11
CA ASN A 336 -14.29 3.33 2.19
C ASN A 336 -14.70 2.69 3.51
N ALA A 337 -13.76 2.03 4.16
CA ALA A 337 -13.90 1.46 5.49
C ALA A 337 -12.94 2.17 6.47
N ASN A 338 -13.47 2.64 7.60
CA ASN A 338 -12.74 3.49 8.53
C ASN A 338 -12.71 2.89 9.93
N PHE A 339 -11.54 2.42 10.35
CA PHE A 339 -11.24 1.90 11.69
C PHE A 339 -10.36 2.86 12.50
N LYS A 340 -10.21 4.13 12.08
CA LYS A 340 -9.31 5.10 12.73
C LYS A 340 -9.52 5.15 14.25
N SER A 341 -8.43 5.04 15.01
CA SER A 341 -8.42 5.05 16.48
C SER A 341 -9.25 3.93 17.13
N ALA A 342 -9.51 2.82 16.42
CA ALA A 342 -10.13 1.64 17.01
C ALA A 342 -9.15 0.88 17.92
N ILE A 343 -9.69 0.08 18.84
CA ILE A 343 -8.90 -0.76 19.75
C ILE A 343 -9.45 -2.18 19.71
N PHE A 344 -8.60 -3.13 19.32
CA PHE A 344 -8.84 -4.57 19.38
C PHE A 344 -8.09 -5.12 20.59
N HIS A 345 -8.81 -5.61 21.60
CA HIS A 345 -8.22 -6.16 22.83
C HIS A 345 -7.78 -7.63 22.70
N ASP A 346 -8.44 -8.40 21.84
CA ASP A 346 -8.07 -9.78 21.44
C ASP A 346 -7.89 -9.84 19.90
N ASP A 347 -7.79 -11.03 19.32
CA ASP A 347 -7.48 -11.27 17.90
C ASP A 347 -8.46 -10.58 16.94
N ALA A 348 -7.89 -9.89 15.94
CA ALA A 348 -8.61 -9.25 14.85
C ALA A 348 -8.34 -10.00 13.54
N ARG A 349 -9.38 -10.58 12.93
CA ARG A 349 -9.25 -11.43 11.73
C ARG A 349 -9.92 -10.80 10.51
N PHE A 350 -9.11 -10.28 9.62
CA PHE A 350 -9.44 -9.81 8.27
C PHE A 350 -8.98 -10.82 7.21
N LEU A 351 -9.25 -12.10 7.47
CA LEU A 351 -8.92 -13.20 6.56
C LEU A 351 -9.81 -13.10 5.32
N ASN A 352 -9.20 -13.09 4.12
CA ASN A 352 -9.90 -13.00 2.83
C ASN A 352 -10.83 -11.77 2.66
N THR A 353 -10.81 -10.79 3.57
CA THR A 353 -11.58 -9.55 3.44
C THR A 353 -11.17 -8.80 2.17
N GLU A 354 -12.14 -8.30 1.41
CA GLU A 354 -11.93 -7.47 0.21
C GLU A 354 -12.16 -5.99 0.53
N PHE A 355 -11.19 -5.14 0.15
CA PHE A 355 -11.29 -3.69 0.32
C PHE A 355 -11.21 -3.03 -1.07
N HIS A 356 -12.37 -2.66 -1.63
CA HIS A 356 -12.46 -1.98 -2.94
C HIS A 356 -12.37 -0.45 -2.81
N GLY A 357 -12.73 0.10 -1.64
CA GLY A 357 -12.52 1.51 -1.28
C GLY A 357 -11.31 1.70 -0.35
N GLU A 358 -11.06 2.94 0.06
CA GLU A 358 -9.94 3.29 0.96
C GLU A 358 -10.13 2.67 2.34
N ILE A 359 -9.07 2.16 2.94
CA ILE A 359 -9.07 1.55 4.27
C ILE A 359 -8.21 2.38 5.22
N ASN A 360 -8.78 2.80 6.36
CA ASN A 360 -8.12 3.66 7.32
C ASN A 360 -8.04 3.00 8.70
N PHE A 361 -6.87 2.48 9.04
CA PHE A 361 -6.48 1.98 10.37
C PHE A 361 -5.60 3.00 11.13
N LYS A 362 -5.55 4.27 10.74
CA LYS A 362 -4.69 5.25 11.41
C LYS A 362 -4.94 5.31 12.93
N ASP A 363 -3.89 5.43 13.71
CA ASP A 363 -3.92 5.48 15.19
C ASP A 363 -4.60 4.25 15.85
N THR A 364 -4.72 3.10 15.17
CA THR A 364 -5.37 1.87 15.69
C THR A 364 -4.43 1.08 16.59
N VAL A 365 -4.98 0.38 17.59
CA VAL A 365 -4.21 -0.54 18.46
C VAL A 365 -4.75 -1.97 18.35
N PHE A 366 -3.88 -2.92 18.03
CA PHE A 366 -4.12 -4.35 18.03
C PHE A 366 -3.36 -5.02 19.19
N ASN A 367 -4.07 -5.36 20.27
CA ASN A 367 -3.51 -6.01 21.45
C ASN A 367 -3.39 -7.55 21.31
N GLY A 368 -4.25 -8.15 20.46
CA GLY A 368 -4.17 -9.55 20.01
C GLY A 368 -3.46 -9.70 18.65
N GLU A 369 -3.53 -10.86 18.01
CA GLU A 369 -3.00 -11.04 16.65
C GLU A 369 -3.85 -10.28 15.61
N ALA A 370 -3.19 -9.61 14.66
CA ALA A 370 -3.83 -8.93 13.55
C ALA A 370 -3.60 -9.71 12.25
N ASN A 371 -4.63 -10.40 11.78
CA ASN A 371 -4.54 -11.32 10.65
C ASN A 371 -5.25 -10.77 9.41
N PHE A 372 -4.48 -10.13 8.52
CA PHE A 372 -4.89 -9.67 7.18
C PHE A 372 -4.41 -10.63 6.08
N LYS A 373 -4.19 -11.92 6.36
CA LYS A 373 -3.76 -12.89 5.33
C LYS A 373 -4.86 -13.08 4.28
N THR A 374 -4.46 -13.66 3.15
CA THR A 374 -5.39 -14.27 2.20
C THR A 374 -4.89 -15.63 1.71
N ASP A 375 -5.80 -16.56 1.45
CA ASP A 375 -5.55 -17.79 0.68
C ASP A 375 -6.12 -17.70 -0.77
N LYS A 376 -6.83 -16.63 -1.09
CA LYS A 376 -7.39 -16.28 -2.41
C LYS A 376 -6.66 -15.06 -3.01
N ASN A 377 -6.88 -14.79 -4.30
CA ASN A 377 -6.37 -13.59 -4.97
C ASN A 377 -7.23 -12.34 -4.68
N VAL A 378 -7.40 -11.97 -3.40
CA VAL A 378 -8.16 -10.77 -2.99
C VAL A 378 -7.26 -9.58 -2.68
N ILE A 379 -7.70 -8.40 -3.10
CA ILE A 379 -6.90 -7.18 -3.19
C ILE A 379 -7.30 -6.10 -2.17
N PHE A 380 -6.36 -5.19 -1.92
CA PHE A 380 -6.64 -3.82 -1.48
C PHE A 380 -6.57 -2.92 -2.72
N ALA A 381 -7.74 -2.46 -3.21
CA ALA A 381 -7.85 -1.78 -4.51
C ALA A 381 -7.56 -0.27 -4.46
N LYS A 382 -7.53 0.31 -3.26
CA LYS A 382 -7.35 1.75 -2.97
C LYS A 382 -6.40 1.93 -1.78
N GLU A 383 -6.16 3.18 -1.40
CA GLU A 383 -5.20 3.53 -0.36
C GLU A 383 -5.48 2.76 0.95
N ALA A 384 -4.40 2.24 1.55
CA ALA A 384 -4.44 1.54 2.83
C ALA A 384 -3.55 2.24 3.87
N ASN A 385 -4.17 2.96 4.81
CA ASN A 385 -3.49 3.76 5.80
C ASN A 385 -3.42 3.03 7.16
N PHE A 386 -2.22 2.60 7.53
CA PHE A 386 -1.86 2.02 8.83
C PHE A 386 -0.93 2.96 9.63
N SER A 387 -0.90 4.26 9.32
CA SER A 387 -0.01 5.20 10.03
C SER A 387 -0.32 5.24 11.54
N ASN A 388 0.71 5.35 12.37
CA ASN A 388 0.61 5.34 13.83
C ASN A 388 -0.03 4.05 14.42
N THR A 389 -0.18 2.97 13.66
CA THR A 389 -0.81 1.74 14.14
C THR A 389 0.14 0.96 15.05
N THR A 390 -0.34 0.50 16.20
CA THR A 390 0.43 -0.37 17.11
C THR A 390 -0.07 -1.80 17.05
N PHE A 391 0.84 -2.73 16.83
CA PHE A 391 0.62 -4.18 16.83
C PHE A 391 1.41 -4.82 17.98
N GLU A 392 0.73 -5.12 19.10
CA GLU A 392 1.36 -5.70 20.31
C GLU A 392 1.74 -7.18 20.14
N LYS A 393 1.05 -7.88 19.23
CA LYS A 393 1.33 -9.28 18.86
C LYS A 393 1.72 -9.35 17.38
N ASN A 394 1.48 -10.51 16.76
CA ASN A 394 1.87 -10.75 15.38
C ASN A 394 0.89 -10.07 14.41
N ALA A 395 1.44 -9.41 13.40
CA ALA A 395 0.71 -8.80 12.30
C ALA A 395 1.06 -9.53 10.99
N TYR A 396 0.02 -9.98 10.28
CA TYR A 396 0.19 -10.80 9.07
C TYR A 396 -0.55 -10.19 7.88
N PHE A 397 0.17 -9.95 6.79
CA PHE A 397 -0.32 -9.41 5.52
C PHE A 397 -0.05 -10.38 4.34
N ASN A 398 0.08 -11.68 4.64
CA ASN A 398 0.54 -12.68 3.69
C ASN A 398 -0.34 -12.74 2.43
N ASN A 399 0.32 -12.89 1.28
CA ASN A 399 -0.27 -13.05 -0.06
C ASN A 399 -1.13 -11.86 -0.54
N ARG A 400 -1.12 -10.72 0.16
CA ARG A 400 -1.94 -9.56 -0.21
C ARG A 400 -1.35 -8.81 -1.42
N ILE A 401 -2.25 -8.30 -2.26
CA ILE A 401 -1.93 -7.39 -3.35
C ILE A 401 -2.49 -6.02 -2.98
N PHE A 402 -1.63 -5.01 -2.94
CA PHE A 402 -2.00 -3.61 -2.77
C PHE A 402 -1.85 -2.91 -4.12
N GLU A 403 -2.98 -2.58 -4.75
CA GLU A 403 -3.03 -1.90 -6.06
C GLU A 403 -2.76 -0.39 -5.96
N ASP A 404 -2.93 0.19 -4.77
CA ASP A 404 -2.68 1.61 -4.50
C ASP A 404 -1.69 1.82 -3.35
N PHE A 405 -1.52 3.07 -2.91
CA PHE A 405 -0.60 3.48 -1.86
C PHE A 405 -0.88 2.78 -0.52
N VAL A 406 0.19 2.46 0.22
CA VAL A 406 0.11 1.86 1.56
C VAL A 406 1.02 2.62 2.50
N ASP A 407 0.47 3.04 3.64
CA ASP A 407 1.17 3.86 4.63
C ASP A 407 1.35 3.14 5.96
N PHE A 408 2.58 2.79 6.32
CA PHE A 408 2.99 2.29 7.64
C PHE A 408 3.87 3.32 8.37
N HIS A 409 3.74 4.62 8.07
CA HIS A 409 4.42 5.69 8.80
C HIS A 409 4.20 5.58 10.32
N GLU A 410 5.27 5.61 11.11
CA GLU A 410 5.20 5.50 12.59
C GLU A 410 4.46 4.23 13.11
N ALA A 411 4.29 3.20 12.26
CA ALA A 411 3.70 1.93 12.69
C ALA A 411 4.67 1.12 13.59
N ASN A 412 4.15 0.52 14.63
CA ASN A 412 4.92 -0.08 15.72
C ASN A 412 4.62 -1.58 15.85
N PHE A 413 5.53 -2.43 15.43
CA PHE A 413 5.39 -3.89 15.41
C PHE A 413 6.18 -4.54 16.56
N LYS A 414 5.48 -4.93 17.63
CA LYS A 414 6.08 -5.47 18.86
C LYS A 414 6.50 -6.93 18.78
N LYS A 415 5.95 -7.69 17.84
CA LYS A 415 6.29 -9.10 17.56
C LYS A 415 6.50 -9.31 16.05
N VAL A 416 6.00 -10.39 15.47
CA VAL A 416 6.26 -10.72 14.07
C VAL A 416 5.46 -9.81 13.14
N ALA A 417 6.14 -9.14 12.20
CA ALA A 417 5.53 -8.47 11.06
C ALA A 417 5.79 -9.31 9.80
N CYS A 418 4.73 -9.87 9.20
CA CYS A 418 4.83 -10.84 8.12
C CYS A 418 4.18 -10.34 6.83
N PHE A 419 5.00 -10.08 5.82
CA PHE A 419 4.64 -9.62 4.48
C PHE A 419 4.96 -10.70 3.42
N TYR A 420 4.86 -11.97 3.80
CA TYR A 420 5.16 -13.10 2.92
C TYR A 420 4.36 -13.04 1.61
N SER A 421 5.03 -13.11 0.47
CA SER A 421 4.43 -13.04 -0.88
C SER A 421 3.51 -11.82 -1.14
N VAL A 422 3.71 -10.71 -0.42
CA VAL A 422 2.97 -9.46 -0.69
C VAL A 422 3.38 -8.84 -2.03
N ILE A 423 2.46 -8.16 -2.71
CA ILE A 423 2.75 -7.39 -3.93
C ILE A 423 2.31 -5.93 -3.70
N PHE A 424 3.26 -5.00 -3.80
CA PHE A 424 2.99 -3.56 -3.80
C PHE A 424 3.07 -3.00 -5.22
N LYS A 425 1.95 -2.52 -5.76
CA LYS A 425 1.85 -1.90 -7.09
C LYS A 425 2.24 -0.43 -7.11
N LYS A 426 2.18 0.23 -5.95
CA LYS A 426 2.69 1.58 -5.71
C LYS A 426 3.74 1.59 -4.59
N PRO A 427 4.49 2.69 -4.41
CA PRO A 427 5.49 2.78 -3.34
C PRO A 427 4.86 2.62 -1.95
N VAL A 428 5.43 1.77 -1.10
CA VAL A 428 4.97 1.57 0.29
C VAL A 428 5.80 2.42 1.24
N ASN A 429 5.13 3.16 2.14
CA ASN A 429 5.81 3.99 3.12
C ASN A 429 6.02 3.23 4.44
N PHE A 430 7.24 3.27 4.96
CA PHE A 430 7.63 2.69 6.26
C PHE A 430 8.46 3.68 7.09
N SER A 431 8.41 4.97 6.79
CA SER A 431 9.17 6.00 7.50
C SER A 431 8.84 6.02 8.98
N SER A 432 9.85 6.12 9.84
CA SER A 432 9.71 6.09 11.31
C SER A 432 9.02 4.86 11.91
N SER A 433 8.80 3.78 11.14
CA SER A 433 8.26 2.52 11.68
C SER A 433 9.24 1.82 12.63
N ILE A 434 8.72 0.97 13.52
CA ILE A 434 9.50 0.25 14.53
C ILE A 434 9.21 -1.25 14.41
N PHE A 435 10.27 -2.08 14.40
CA PHE A 435 10.19 -3.53 14.30
C PHE A 435 10.96 -4.19 15.45
N ASP A 436 10.31 -4.38 16.60
CA ASP A 436 10.94 -5.00 17.78
C ASP A 436 11.11 -6.53 17.62
N GLY A 437 10.29 -7.16 16.76
CA GLY A 437 10.29 -8.61 16.55
C GLY A 437 10.88 -9.07 15.20
N ALA A 438 10.37 -10.20 14.68
CA ALA A 438 10.81 -10.74 13.39
C ALA A 438 10.11 -10.01 12.22
N LEU A 439 10.86 -9.75 11.15
CA LEU A 439 10.35 -9.10 9.93
C LEU A 439 10.54 -10.08 8.77
N ASN A 440 9.45 -10.43 8.08
CA ASN A 440 9.46 -11.38 6.98
C ASN A 440 8.94 -10.72 5.69
N PHE A 441 9.80 -10.61 4.68
CA PHE A 441 9.47 -10.14 3.33
C PHE A 441 9.74 -11.21 2.25
N VAL A 442 9.83 -12.49 2.63
CA VAL A 442 10.13 -13.58 1.68
C VAL A 442 9.07 -13.61 0.58
N ASN A 443 9.53 -13.66 -0.67
CA ASN A 443 8.72 -13.60 -1.90
C ASN A 443 7.94 -12.29 -2.13
N ALA A 444 8.17 -11.23 -1.34
CA ALA A 444 7.58 -9.92 -1.56
C ALA A 444 8.05 -9.29 -2.89
N LYS A 445 7.18 -8.49 -3.51
CA LYS A 445 7.43 -7.84 -4.80
C LYS A 445 7.00 -6.38 -4.79
N THR A 446 7.76 -5.54 -5.49
CA THR A 446 7.33 -4.19 -5.89
C THR A 446 7.19 -4.15 -7.41
N ASP A 447 6.04 -3.68 -7.89
CA ASP A 447 5.64 -3.69 -9.30
C ASP A 447 5.43 -2.25 -9.80
N PHE A 448 6.47 -1.43 -9.65
CA PHE A 448 6.57 -0.05 -10.14
C PHE A 448 8.01 0.27 -10.56
N THR A 449 8.15 1.20 -11.50
CA THR A 449 9.41 1.73 -12.05
C THR A 449 9.89 2.98 -11.30
N TYR A 450 11.13 3.41 -11.55
CA TYR A 450 11.63 4.70 -11.04
C TYR A 450 10.78 5.89 -11.49
N GLU A 451 10.34 5.94 -12.75
CA GLU A 451 9.56 7.06 -13.26
C GLU A 451 8.15 7.11 -12.64
N GLU A 452 7.57 5.96 -12.29
CA GLU A 452 6.31 5.89 -11.53
C GLU A 452 6.51 6.27 -10.06
N PHE A 453 7.61 5.83 -9.43
CA PHE A 453 8.00 6.28 -8.09
C PHE A 453 8.18 7.81 -8.05
N LYS A 454 8.93 8.36 -9.01
CA LYS A 454 9.18 9.80 -9.14
C LYS A 454 7.89 10.59 -9.32
N LYS A 455 7.03 10.20 -10.25
CA LYS A 455 5.70 10.83 -10.43
C LYS A 455 4.85 10.73 -9.17
N PHE A 456 4.89 9.61 -8.45
CA PHE A 456 4.17 9.45 -7.19
C PHE A 456 4.66 10.45 -6.12
N ILE A 457 5.97 10.64 -5.98
CA ILE A 457 6.56 11.62 -5.05
C ILE A 457 6.21 13.06 -5.48
N GLU A 458 6.38 13.39 -6.75
CA GLU A 458 6.01 14.70 -7.31
C GLU A 458 4.52 15.00 -7.04
N HIS A 459 3.61 14.06 -7.35
CA HIS A 459 2.17 14.20 -7.06
C HIS A 459 1.84 14.33 -5.56
N LYS A 460 2.52 13.60 -4.68
CA LYS A 460 2.28 13.66 -3.22
C LYS A 460 2.79 14.97 -2.58
N SER A 461 3.56 15.76 -3.32
CA SER A 461 4.19 17.01 -2.85
C SER A 461 3.59 18.27 -3.49
N ILE A 462 2.49 18.14 -4.25
CA ILE A 462 1.85 19.30 -4.90
C ILE A 462 1.15 20.16 -3.84
N ASN A 463 1.58 21.41 -3.76
CA ASN A 463 0.96 22.50 -3.01
C ASN A 463 0.94 23.76 -3.91
N ASP A 464 0.09 24.76 -3.62
CA ASP A 464 -0.10 25.97 -4.45
C ASP A 464 1.14 26.89 -4.63
N ASP A 465 2.30 26.51 -4.11
CA ASP A 465 3.53 27.31 -4.03
C ASP A 465 4.76 26.49 -4.45
N GLN A 466 5.30 26.78 -5.64
CA GLN A 466 6.39 26.02 -6.28
C GLN A 466 7.67 25.89 -5.44
N ASN A 467 7.94 26.84 -4.53
CA ASN A 467 9.11 26.74 -3.66
C ASN A 467 8.87 25.76 -2.50
N LYS A 468 7.63 25.65 -2.00
CA LYS A 468 7.26 24.64 -1.00
C LYS A 468 7.19 23.23 -1.59
N GLU A 469 6.73 23.12 -2.83
CA GLU A 469 6.65 21.86 -3.59
C GLU A 469 8.01 21.13 -3.64
N ILE A 470 9.12 21.85 -3.84
CA ILE A 470 10.46 21.24 -3.91
C ILE A 470 10.96 20.79 -2.53
N ASP A 471 10.82 21.62 -1.49
CA ASP A 471 11.22 21.25 -0.13
C ASP A 471 10.40 20.05 0.39
N GLU A 472 9.13 19.97 0.02
CA GLU A 472 8.25 18.84 0.33
C GLU A 472 8.63 17.59 -0.48
N CYS A 473 8.95 17.70 -1.77
CA CYS A 473 9.51 16.59 -2.55
C CYS A 473 10.76 16.01 -1.87
N ILE A 474 11.68 16.85 -1.39
CA ILE A 474 12.90 16.42 -0.68
C ILE A 474 12.53 15.72 0.63
N LYS A 475 11.61 16.30 1.42
CA LYS A 475 11.16 15.69 2.68
C LYS A 475 10.53 14.32 2.46
N VAL A 476 9.55 14.22 1.56
CA VAL A 476 8.86 12.95 1.25
C VAL A 476 9.85 11.92 0.68
N THR A 477 10.78 12.32 -0.20
CA THR A 477 11.85 11.43 -0.69
C THR A 477 12.72 10.88 0.44
N ASN A 478 13.08 11.72 1.41
CA ASN A 478 13.87 11.32 2.58
C ASN A 478 13.10 10.38 3.51
N ASP A 479 11.81 10.63 3.75
CA ASP A 479 10.95 9.76 4.55
C ASP A 479 10.91 8.34 3.94
N PHE A 480 10.66 8.22 2.64
CA PHE A 480 10.72 6.94 1.92
C PHE A 480 12.11 6.29 1.98
N ARG A 481 13.17 7.09 1.75
CA ARG A 481 14.57 6.62 1.82
C ARG A 481 14.89 6.00 3.19
N ASP A 482 14.40 6.61 4.26
CA ASP A 482 14.62 6.14 5.62
C ASP A 482 13.80 4.89 5.96
N GLY A 483 12.56 4.79 5.50
CA GLY A 483 11.78 3.55 5.57
C GLY A 483 12.47 2.38 4.85
N PHE A 484 12.95 2.60 3.63
CA PHE A 484 13.68 1.55 2.88
C PHE A 484 15.04 1.21 3.51
N ARG A 485 15.77 2.20 4.03
CA ARG A 485 17.03 2.02 4.78
C ARG A 485 16.83 1.17 6.03
N LEU A 486 15.77 1.44 6.80
CA LEU A 486 15.38 0.69 8.00
C LEU A 486 15.11 -0.79 7.67
N ILE A 487 14.27 -1.08 6.67
CA ILE A 487 13.93 -2.46 6.31
C ILE A 487 15.15 -3.21 5.80
N LYS A 488 15.93 -2.60 4.90
CA LYS A 488 17.19 -3.16 4.39
C LYS A 488 18.12 -3.56 5.54
N HIS A 489 18.34 -2.67 6.51
CA HIS A 489 19.20 -2.94 7.66
C HIS A 489 18.65 -4.07 8.54
N THR A 490 17.35 -4.06 8.83
CA THR A 490 16.67 -5.10 9.63
C THR A 490 16.75 -6.49 8.99
N LEU A 491 16.66 -6.58 7.66
CA LEU A 491 16.79 -7.83 6.90
C LEU A 491 18.25 -8.30 6.79
N SER A 492 19.20 -7.40 6.50
CA SER A 492 20.63 -7.71 6.42
C SER A 492 21.16 -8.28 7.75
N ASN A 493 20.80 -7.68 8.88
CA ASN A 493 21.25 -8.13 10.21
C ASN A 493 20.70 -9.51 10.59
N LYS A 494 19.66 -9.99 9.91
CA LYS A 494 19.07 -11.32 10.09
C LYS A 494 19.50 -12.31 8.99
N GLY A 495 20.55 -11.98 8.22
CA GLY A 495 21.12 -12.83 7.17
C GLY A 495 20.31 -12.88 5.87
N ASN A 496 19.20 -12.15 5.76
CA ASN A 496 18.34 -12.17 4.58
C ASN A 496 18.80 -11.17 3.51
N ALA A 497 19.95 -11.47 2.89
CA ALA A 497 20.56 -10.61 1.88
C ALA A 497 19.72 -10.47 0.59
N LEU A 498 18.88 -11.46 0.26
CA LEU A 498 18.04 -11.42 -0.93
C LEU A 498 16.94 -10.36 -0.80
N ASP A 499 16.15 -10.42 0.26
CA ASP A 499 15.05 -9.47 0.47
C ASP A 499 15.60 -8.08 0.82
N ALA A 500 16.74 -7.99 1.53
CA ALA A 500 17.45 -6.72 1.73
C ALA A 500 17.84 -6.05 0.40
N SER A 501 18.15 -6.82 -0.66
CA SER A 501 18.48 -6.26 -1.98
C SER A 501 17.30 -5.55 -2.66
N LEU A 502 16.06 -5.97 -2.39
CA LEU A 502 14.85 -5.31 -2.89
C LEU A 502 14.75 -3.89 -2.34
N PHE A 503 14.83 -3.74 -1.01
CA PHE A 503 14.76 -2.45 -0.34
C PHE A 503 16.00 -1.58 -0.57
N HIS A 504 17.16 -2.18 -0.80
CA HIS A 504 18.34 -1.43 -1.23
C HIS A 504 18.16 -0.77 -2.61
N ARG A 505 17.53 -1.45 -3.58
CA ARG A 505 17.18 -0.82 -4.87
C ARG A 505 16.27 0.39 -4.68
N LEU A 506 15.26 0.28 -3.82
CA LEU A 506 14.31 1.37 -3.54
C LEU A 506 15.00 2.55 -2.84
N GLU A 507 15.90 2.29 -1.89
CA GLU A 507 16.76 3.31 -1.27
C GLU A 507 17.61 4.07 -2.32
N LEU A 508 18.11 3.37 -3.36
CA LEU A 508 18.86 3.99 -4.45
C LEU A 508 17.97 4.83 -5.37
N TYR A 509 16.71 4.46 -5.61
CA TYR A 509 15.75 5.31 -6.31
C TYR A 509 15.55 6.64 -5.58
N CYS A 510 15.40 6.61 -4.25
CA CYS A 510 15.28 7.84 -3.46
C CYS A 510 16.53 8.73 -3.58
N LYS A 511 17.74 8.15 -3.51
CA LYS A 511 19.00 8.91 -3.67
C LYS A 511 19.17 9.50 -5.07
N GLU A 512 18.77 8.78 -6.12
CA GLU A 512 18.80 9.32 -7.48
C GLU A 512 17.86 10.53 -7.59
N LEU A 513 16.63 10.40 -7.07
CA LEU A 513 15.64 11.48 -7.08
C LEU A 513 16.07 12.70 -6.26
N GLU A 514 16.64 12.49 -5.07
CA GLU A 514 17.23 13.52 -4.20
C GLU A 514 18.31 14.34 -4.94
N ILE A 515 19.20 13.66 -5.68
CA ILE A 515 20.24 14.33 -6.48
C ILE A 515 19.65 15.02 -7.71
N GLU A 516 18.66 14.42 -8.41
CA GLU A 516 17.94 15.08 -9.51
C GLU A 516 17.25 16.37 -9.06
N ILE A 517 16.63 16.38 -7.88
CA ILE A 517 16.01 17.57 -7.29
C ILE A 517 17.08 18.60 -6.90
N GLY A 518 18.20 18.18 -6.31
CA GLY A 518 19.35 19.05 -6.03
C GLY A 518 19.83 19.80 -7.27
N PHE A 519 19.97 19.11 -8.41
CA PHE A 519 20.33 19.75 -9.68
C PHE A 519 19.26 20.72 -10.21
N ARG A 520 17.97 20.53 -9.93
CA ARG A 520 16.92 21.51 -10.27
C ARG A 520 17.13 22.83 -9.51
N LEU A 521 17.50 22.77 -8.22
CA LEU A 521 17.72 23.94 -7.35
C LEU A 521 18.96 24.78 -7.71
N GLU A 522 20.01 24.17 -8.25
CA GLU A 522 21.24 24.90 -8.60
C GLU A 522 21.08 25.80 -9.84
N ASN A 523 20.08 25.56 -10.68
CA ASN A 523 19.87 26.23 -11.96
C ASN A 523 19.55 27.73 -11.83
N PRO A 524 20.23 28.64 -12.58
CA PRO A 524 20.07 30.09 -12.43
C PRO A 524 18.67 30.66 -12.71
N LYS A 525 17.78 29.89 -13.36
CA LYS A 525 16.41 30.34 -13.67
C LYS A 525 15.48 30.36 -12.45
N VAL A 526 15.73 29.50 -11.44
CA VAL A 526 14.91 29.43 -10.21
C VAL A 526 15.33 30.50 -9.20
N LYS A 527 16.63 30.82 -9.14
CA LYS A 527 17.23 31.86 -8.26
C LYS A 527 16.80 33.31 -8.55
N LYS A 528 15.79 33.55 -9.39
CA LYS A 528 15.26 34.89 -9.69
C LYS A 528 14.14 35.35 -8.74
N ASN A 529 13.50 34.43 -8.02
CA ASN A 529 12.47 34.77 -7.04
C ASN A 529 13.05 34.75 -5.61
N GLU A 530 12.94 35.89 -4.93
CA GLU A 530 13.35 36.19 -3.54
C GLU A 530 14.84 36.03 -3.16
N LYS A 531 15.55 37.17 -3.09
CA LYS A 531 16.87 37.26 -2.45
C LYS A 531 16.82 37.36 -0.91
N ASP A 532 15.65 37.61 -0.33
CA ASP A 532 15.56 38.25 1.00
C ASP A 532 15.07 37.33 2.14
N LYS A 533 14.91 36.02 1.90
CA LYS A 533 14.57 35.03 2.97
C LYS A 533 15.51 33.83 3.10
N ALA A 534 16.37 33.57 2.11
CA ALA A 534 17.25 32.39 2.10
C ALA A 534 18.29 32.35 3.24
N VAL A 535 18.61 33.48 3.87
CA VAL A 535 19.68 33.58 4.88
C VAL A 535 19.26 33.03 6.25
N SER A 536 17.96 32.91 6.56
CA SER A 536 17.49 32.46 7.89
C SER A 536 17.27 30.95 8.03
N PHE A 537 17.02 30.22 6.93
CA PHE A 537 16.64 28.80 6.97
C PHE A 537 17.80 27.80 6.76
N ILE A 538 18.93 28.24 6.20
CA ILE A 538 20.10 27.40 5.90
C ILE A 538 20.71 26.71 7.14
N ASN A 539 20.33 27.11 8.36
CA ASN A 539 20.93 26.62 9.61
C ASN A 539 20.12 25.54 10.37
N LYS A 540 19.00 25.03 9.86
CA LYS A 540 18.17 24.04 10.60
C LYS A 540 17.88 22.69 9.93
N THR A 541 18.28 22.45 8.68
CA THR A 541 18.12 21.14 8.01
C THR A 541 19.45 20.56 7.54
N GLN A 542 19.91 19.50 8.22
CA GLN A 542 21.07 18.68 7.80
C GLN A 542 20.63 17.61 6.79
N SER A 543 20.36 17.98 5.53
CA SER A 543 20.01 17.00 4.49
C SER A 543 20.50 17.31 3.07
N ILE A 544 21.20 18.41 2.83
CA ILE A 544 21.98 18.63 1.61
C ILE A 544 23.47 18.64 2.00
N PRO A 545 24.33 17.80 1.40
CA PRO A 545 25.75 17.79 1.71
C PRO A 545 26.41 19.10 1.24
N LYS A 546 26.54 20.07 2.14
CA LYS A 546 27.09 21.43 1.93
C LYS A 546 28.56 21.48 1.46
N ASN A 547 29.14 20.39 0.97
CA ASN A 547 30.55 20.30 0.60
C ASN A 547 30.89 19.26 -0.49
N LYS A 548 29.92 18.73 -1.26
CA LYS A 548 30.21 17.96 -2.48
C LYS A 548 30.35 18.89 -3.68
N ASN A 549 31.37 18.65 -4.52
CA ASN A 549 31.53 19.38 -5.78
C ASN A 549 30.41 18.97 -6.77
N ASN A 550 29.93 19.90 -7.60
CA ASN A 550 28.87 19.61 -8.60
C ASN A 550 29.27 18.49 -9.58
N LEU A 551 30.57 18.33 -9.86
CA LEU A 551 31.12 17.21 -10.62
C LEU A 551 30.90 15.87 -9.91
N GLU A 552 31.08 15.81 -8.59
CA GLU A 552 30.90 14.60 -7.79
C GLU A 552 29.43 14.19 -7.75
N MET A 553 28.52 15.15 -7.51
CA MET A 553 27.07 14.90 -7.60
C MET A 553 26.63 14.44 -9.01
N PHE A 554 27.28 14.94 -10.06
CA PHE A 554 26.99 14.56 -11.45
C PHE A 554 27.49 13.14 -11.77
N LEU A 555 28.69 12.79 -11.29
CA LEU A 555 29.24 11.45 -11.38
C LEU A 555 28.42 10.43 -10.56
N ASP A 556 27.98 10.82 -9.35
CA ASP A 556 27.05 10.02 -8.54
C ASP A 556 25.73 9.79 -9.29
N LEU A 557 25.15 10.84 -9.89
CA LEU A 557 23.90 10.75 -10.66
C LEU A 557 24.04 9.83 -11.89
N ILE A 558 25.14 9.96 -12.65
CA ILE A 558 25.43 9.05 -13.78
C ILE A 558 25.60 7.61 -13.28
N THR A 559 26.31 7.43 -12.16
CA THR A 559 26.54 6.10 -11.57
C THR A 559 25.23 5.45 -11.11
N LEU A 560 24.33 6.21 -10.47
CA LEU A 560 23.00 5.74 -10.09
C LEU A 560 22.14 5.42 -11.31
N LYS A 561 22.13 6.26 -12.35
CA LYS A 561 21.41 6.00 -13.61
C LYS A 561 21.91 4.77 -14.33
N LEU A 562 23.23 4.59 -14.40
CA LEU A 562 23.86 3.40 -14.98
C LEU A 562 23.54 2.15 -14.14
N TYR A 563 23.60 2.26 -12.81
CA TYR A 563 23.21 1.19 -11.90
C TYR A 563 21.74 0.81 -12.06
N ARG A 564 20.81 1.77 -12.12
CA ARG A 564 19.38 1.49 -12.38
C ARG A 564 19.19 0.79 -13.72
N ASN A 565 19.70 1.38 -14.80
CA ASN A 565 19.53 0.83 -16.15
C ASN A 565 20.17 -0.56 -16.33
N THR A 566 21.14 -0.94 -15.50
CA THR A 566 21.72 -2.30 -15.49
C THR A 566 21.03 -3.24 -14.49
N SER A 567 20.53 -2.73 -13.35
CA SER A 567 19.94 -3.53 -12.27
C SER A 567 18.46 -3.82 -12.44
N ASP A 568 17.68 -2.92 -13.07
CA ASP A 568 16.33 -3.22 -13.56
C ASP A 568 16.34 -4.26 -14.68
N HIS A 569 17.53 -4.68 -15.13
CA HIS A 569 17.74 -5.74 -16.10
C HIS A 569 18.35 -7.01 -15.49
N HIS A 570 18.46 -7.12 -14.15
CA HIS A 570 18.82 -8.36 -13.42
C HIS A 570 17.86 -9.55 -13.64
N THR A 571 16.80 -9.37 -14.45
CA THR A 571 15.88 -10.42 -14.90
C THR A 571 15.95 -10.70 -16.40
N ASN A 572 16.70 -9.91 -17.17
CA ASN A 572 16.77 -9.99 -18.63
C ASN A 572 18.23 -10.20 -19.09
N LEU A 573 18.61 -11.48 -19.19
CA LEU A 573 19.95 -11.94 -19.57
C LEU A 573 20.47 -11.28 -20.87
N PHE A 574 19.62 -11.12 -21.88
CA PHE A 574 20.01 -10.50 -23.16
C PHE A 574 20.41 -9.03 -23.01
N LYS A 575 19.75 -8.27 -22.14
CA LYS A 575 20.13 -6.87 -21.89
C LYS A 575 21.44 -6.76 -21.11
N ILE A 576 21.68 -7.65 -20.15
CA ILE A 576 22.98 -7.74 -19.45
C ILE A 576 24.08 -8.05 -20.46
N ILE A 577 23.89 -9.09 -21.29
CA ILE A 577 24.84 -9.48 -22.35
C ILE A 577 25.09 -8.31 -23.31
N ASN A 578 24.06 -7.62 -23.79
CA ASN A 578 24.22 -6.48 -24.70
C ASN A 578 24.98 -5.31 -24.04
N PHE A 579 24.73 -5.01 -22.76
CA PHE A 579 25.48 -3.98 -22.02
C PHE A 579 26.95 -4.39 -21.79
N THR A 580 27.21 -5.66 -21.47
CA THR A 580 28.57 -6.20 -21.32
C THR A 580 29.31 -6.18 -22.66
N ILE A 581 28.66 -6.59 -23.77
CA ILE A 581 29.21 -6.52 -25.13
C ILE A 581 29.49 -5.06 -25.52
N LEU A 582 28.59 -4.13 -25.23
CA LEU A 582 28.80 -2.70 -25.51
C LEU A 582 29.97 -2.14 -24.69
N SER A 583 30.10 -2.52 -23.42
CA SER A 583 31.22 -2.11 -22.56
C SER A 583 32.55 -2.67 -23.06
N ILE A 584 32.58 -3.95 -23.47
CA ILE A 584 33.72 -4.58 -24.12
C ILE A 584 34.02 -3.89 -25.46
N ALA A 585 33.02 -3.56 -26.27
CA ALA A 585 33.20 -2.91 -27.57
C ALA A 585 33.73 -1.48 -27.43
N ILE A 586 33.25 -0.71 -26.45
CA ILE A 586 33.78 0.62 -26.12
C ILE A 586 35.22 0.49 -25.61
N TYR A 587 35.50 -0.47 -24.73
CA TYR A 587 36.84 -0.70 -24.20
C TYR A 587 37.82 -1.14 -25.30
N MET A 588 37.47 -2.13 -26.11
CA MET A 588 38.27 -2.60 -27.25
C MET A 588 38.42 -1.54 -28.34
N SER A 589 37.39 -0.70 -28.58
CA SER A 589 37.50 0.45 -29.49
C SER A 589 38.46 1.50 -28.92
N SER A 590 38.39 1.79 -27.61
CA SER A 590 39.33 2.70 -26.96
C SER A 590 40.78 2.18 -27.00
N LEU A 591 41.00 0.88 -26.81
CA LEU A 591 42.29 0.23 -26.96
C LEU A 591 42.76 0.23 -28.42
N TYR A 592 41.89 -0.07 -29.39
CA TYR A 592 42.20 -0.03 -30.82
C TYR A 592 42.60 1.38 -31.28
N ILE A 593 41.89 2.41 -30.82
CA ILE A 593 42.27 3.82 -31.04
C ILE A 593 43.63 4.12 -30.39
N PHE A 594 43.90 3.60 -29.20
CA PHE A 594 45.18 3.83 -28.51
C PHE A 594 46.37 3.13 -29.22
N ASP A 595 46.24 1.85 -29.55
CA ASP A 595 47.26 1.01 -30.18
C ASP A 595 47.53 1.43 -31.64
N ASN A 596 46.49 1.56 -32.47
CA ASN A 596 46.67 1.84 -33.90
C ASN A 596 46.73 3.35 -34.21
N PHE A 597 45.93 4.19 -33.54
CA PHE A 597 45.85 5.61 -33.93
C PHE A 597 46.92 6.48 -33.28
N LEU A 598 47.23 6.28 -31.99
CA LEU A 598 48.28 7.05 -31.32
C LEU A 598 49.67 6.42 -31.49
N LEU A 599 49.84 5.13 -31.18
CA LEU A 599 51.18 4.52 -31.21
C LEU A 599 51.78 4.43 -32.61
N GLU A 600 51.01 4.00 -33.62
CA GLU A 600 51.56 3.80 -34.97
C GLU A 600 51.97 5.13 -35.64
N ILE A 601 51.17 6.19 -35.47
CA ILE A 601 51.47 7.51 -36.06
C ILE A 601 52.57 8.24 -35.29
N MET A 602 52.58 8.18 -33.94
CA MET A 602 53.65 8.80 -33.14
C MET A 602 55.03 8.18 -33.38
N ILE A 603 55.11 6.87 -33.66
CA ILE A 603 56.39 6.16 -33.76
C ILE A 603 56.92 6.14 -35.20
N ASN A 604 56.06 6.00 -36.22
CA ASN A 604 56.54 5.80 -37.60
C ASN A 604 56.63 7.08 -38.46
N LYS A 605 55.72 8.06 -38.33
CA LYS A 605 55.71 9.30 -39.16
C LYS A 605 55.06 10.50 -38.45
N PRO A 606 55.79 11.29 -37.62
CA PRO A 606 55.24 12.50 -37.01
C PRO A 606 54.78 13.55 -38.05
N ASP A 607 55.47 13.64 -39.20
CA ASP A 607 55.15 14.58 -40.28
C ASP A 607 53.76 14.34 -40.90
N GLY A 608 53.30 13.07 -40.90
CA GLY A 608 51.97 12.69 -41.39
C GLY A 608 50.84 13.16 -40.48
N LEU A 609 51.09 13.20 -39.17
CA LEU A 609 50.14 13.68 -38.17
C LEU A 609 49.90 15.19 -38.33
N ILE A 610 50.98 15.95 -38.55
CA ILE A 610 50.93 17.39 -38.83
C ILE A 610 50.19 17.66 -40.15
N MET A 611 50.51 16.93 -41.21
CA MET A 611 49.86 17.03 -42.53
C MET A 611 48.38 16.63 -42.54
N LEU A 612 47.90 15.83 -41.57
CA LEU A 612 46.49 15.46 -41.44
C LEU A 612 45.70 16.46 -40.57
N MET A 613 46.30 16.99 -39.50
CA MET A 613 45.65 17.94 -38.60
C MET A 613 45.41 19.31 -39.25
N ILE A 614 46.36 19.80 -40.06
CA ILE A 614 46.24 21.07 -40.78
C ILE A 614 44.96 21.15 -41.63
N PRO A 615 44.70 20.25 -42.60
CA PRO A 615 43.49 20.32 -43.44
C PRO A 615 42.19 20.10 -42.65
N ILE A 616 42.20 19.32 -41.55
CA ILE A 616 41.02 19.13 -40.69
C ILE A 616 40.67 20.44 -39.95
N CYS A 617 41.66 21.13 -39.38
CA CYS A 617 41.46 22.45 -38.77
C CYS A 617 40.96 23.49 -39.79
N PHE A 618 41.50 23.50 -41.01
CA PHE A 618 41.03 24.39 -42.08
C PHE A 618 39.61 24.03 -42.57
N ALA A 619 39.26 22.75 -42.69
CA ALA A 619 37.91 22.33 -43.06
C ALA A 619 36.87 22.76 -42.01
N ALA A 620 37.18 22.59 -40.71
CA ALA A 620 36.34 23.08 -39.63
C ALA A 620 36.16 24.61 -39.67
N LEU A 621 37.22 25.35 -39.99
CA LEU A 621 37.19 26.81 -40.12
C LEU A 621 36.36 27.28 -41.35
N VAL A 622 36.43 26.57 -42.48
CA VAL A 622 35.58 26.83 -43.66
C VAL A 622 34.11 26.52 -43.38
N ILE A 623 33.80 25.40 -42.71
CA ILE A 623 32.43 25.05 -42.30
C ILE A 623 31.87 26.11 -41.34
N TYR A 624 32.67 26.60 -40.40
CA TYR A 624 32.31 27.69 -39.49
C TYR A 624 32.06 29.02 -40.24
N LEU A 625 32.90 29.37 -41.21
CA LEU A 625 32.68 30.54 -42.06
C LEU A 625 31.40 30.41 -42.91
N MET A 626 31.12 29.23 -43.47
CA MET A 626 29.86 28.98 -44.20
C MET A 626 28.63 29.09 -43.28
N TYR A 627 28.71 28.58 -42.04
CA TYR A 627 27.67 28.77 -41.03
C TYR A 627 27.42 30.26 -40.73
N LEU A 628 28.49 31.07 -40.61
CA LEU A 628 28.37 32.52 -40.42
C LEU A 628 27.72 33.22 -41.64
N VAL A 629 28.06 32.84 -42.87
CA VAL A 629 27.43 33.39 -44.09
C VAL A 629 25.93 33.09 -44.12
N ILE A 630 25.54 31.86 -43.78
CA ILE A 630 24.12 31.44 -43.72
C ILE A 630 23.38 32.21 -42.60
N LYS A 631 23.98 32.35 -41.42
CA LYS A 631 23.36 32.97 -40.24
C LYS A 631 23.22 34.48 -40.33
N TYR A 632 24.18 35.17 -40.96
CA TYR A 632 24.23 36.65 -41.01
C TYR A 632 23.95 37.23 -42.40
N LYS A 633 23.66 36.39 -43.41
CA LYS A 633 23.13 36.79 -44.74
C LYS A 633 23.99 37.81 -45.52
N ASN A 634 25.30 37.83 -45.27
CA ASN A 634 26.19 38.91 -45.71
C ASN A 634 27.01 38.51 -46.96
N LEU A 635 26.63 39.03 -48.14
CA LEU A 635 27.16 38.59 -49.45
C LEU A 635 28.68 38.81 -49.63
N TRP A 636 29.26 39.83 -49.00
CA TRP A 636 30.68 40.20 -49.16
C TRP A 636 31.68 39.14 -48.66
N MET A 637 31.23 38.15 -47.88
CA MET A 637 32.07 37.05 -47.39
C MET A 637 32.37 35.99 -48.47
N ILE A 638 31.57 35.91 -49.54
CA ILE A 638 31.73 34.91 -50.61
C ILE A 638 33.03 35.08 -51.43
N PRO A 639 33.43 36.29 -51.89
CA PRO A 639 34.72 36.46 -52.57
C PRO A 639 35.92 36.19 -51.64
N MET A 640 35.83 36.55 -50.35
CA MET A 640 36.87 36.27 -49.37
C MET A 640 37.07 34.76 -49.15
N LEU A 641 35.99 33.98 -49.14
CA LEU A 641 36.05 32.51 -49.06
C LEU A 641 36.82 31.91 -50.26
N LYS A 642 36.62 32.43 -51.48
CA LYS A 642 37.35 31.98 -52.68
C LYS A 642 38.84 32.30 -52.63
N ILE A 643 39.21 33.50 -52.17
CA ILE A 643 40.62 33.91 -51.99
C ILE A 643 41.30 33.01 -50.95
N PHE A 644 40.63 32.71 -49.84
CA PHE A 644 41.17 31.85 -48.77
C PHE A 644 41.40 30.40 -49.24
N ILE A 645 40.47 29.84 -50.02
CA ILE A 645 40.63 28.50 -50.63
C ILE A 645 41.82 28.47 -51.61
N TYR A 646 42.02 29.54 -52.40
CA TYR A 646 43.16 29.64 -53.32
C TYR A 646 44.51 29.76 -52.57
N ALA A 647 44.54 30.51 -51.47
CA ALA A 647 45.71 30.63 -50.60
C ALA A 647 46.09 29.30 -49.93
N ILE A 648 45.11 28.48 -49.52
CA ILE A 648 45.32 27.12 -48.99
C ILE A 648 45.96 26.21 -50.05
N PHE A 649 45.47 26.24 -51.29
CA PHE A 649 46.05 25.46 -52.39
C PHE A 649 47.49 25.89 -52.72
N SER A 650 47.78 27.20 -52.67
CA SER A 650 49.14 27.73 -52.84
C SER A 650 50.09 27.30 -51.70
N MET A 651 49.62 27.34 -50.45
CA MET A 651 50.39 26.87 -49.30
C MET A 651 50.72 25.37 -49.36
N MET A 652 49.82 24.52 -49.86
CA MET A 652 50.12 23.09 -50.06
C MET A 652 51.24 22.83 -51.07
N ILE A 653 51.48 23.74 -52.03
CA ILE A 653 52.59 23.64 -52.99
C ILE A 653 53.92 24.07 -52.34
N ILE A 654 53.90 25.06 -51.45
CA ILE A 654 55.09 25.60 -50.77
C ILE A 654 55.62 24.69 -49.65
N ILE A 655 54.76 23.86 -49.05
CA ILE A 655 55.07 22.91 -47.97
C ILE A 655 56.19 21.88 -48.31
N LYS A 656 56.60 21.76 -49.57
CA LYS A 656 57.64 20.81 -50.00
C LYS A 656 59.09 21.32 -49.88
N ALA A 657 59.32 22.55 -49.39
CA ALA A 657 60.58 23.27 -49.58
C ALA A 657 61.21 23.94 -48.33
N ILE A 658 60.76 23.64 -47.10
CA ILE A 658 61.20 24.38 -45.89
C ILE A 658 61.63 23.41 -44.76
N ASP A 659 62.67 23.80 -44.02
CA ASP A 659 63.26 23.01 -42.92
C ASP A 659 62.40 22.95 -41.63
N TYR A 660 62.59 21.85 -40.89
CA TYR A 660 61.83 21.42 -39.71
C TYR A 660 61.71 22.48 -38.58
N SER A 661 62.69 23.37 -38.43
CA SER A 661 62.73 24.39 -37.38
C SER A 661 61.66 25.49 -37.54
N ILE A 662 61.25 25.79 -38.78
CA ILE A 662 60.23 26.81 -39.06
C ILE A 662 58.82 26.27 -38.74
N TYR A 663 58.59 24.97 -38.91
CA TYR A 663 57.33 24.32 -38.54
C TYR A 663 57.03 24.41 -37.05
N SER A 664 58.03 24.24 -36.18
CA SER A 664 57.85 24.35 -34.73
C SER A 664 57.41 25.76 -34.33
N ILE A 665 58.01 26.80 -34.92
CA ILE A 665 57.70 28.20 -34.64
C ILE A 665 56.31 28.57 -35.16
N ALA A 666 55.96 28.15 -36.38
CA ALA A 666 54.64 28.37 -36.97
C ALA A 666 53.53 27.63 -36.18
N PHE A 667 53.79 26.42 -35.70
CA PHE A 667 52.88 25.65 -34.85
C PHE A 667 52.65 26.34 -33.49
N ILE A 668 53.71 26.85 -32.85
CA ILE A 668 53.62 27.61 -31.60
C ILE A 668 52.82 28.91 -31.80
N LEU A 669 53.06 29.65 -32.88
CA LEU A 669 52.29 30.87 -33.21
C LEU A 669 50.83 30.59 -33.52
N LEU A 670 50.52 29.51 -34.26
CA LEU A 670 49.15 29.09 -34.54
C LEU A 670 48.43 28.60 -33.27
N TYR A 671 49.14 27.89 -32.39
CA TYR A 671 48.64 27.47 -31.08
C TYR A 671 48.39 28.66 -30.16
N LEU A 672 49.27 29.68 -30.14
CA LEU A 672 49.03 30.94 -29.44
C LEU A 672 47.82 31.70 -30.01
N LEU A 673 47.65 31.75 -31.33
CA LEU A 673 46.50 32.41 -31.96
C LEU A 673 45.19 31.71 -31.61
N LEU A 674 45.16 30.36 -31.67
CA LEU A 674 44.02 29.55 -31.23
C LEU A 674 43.75 29.72 -29.73
N TYR A 675 44.80 29.79 -28.90
CA TYR A 675 44.71 30.04 -27.46
C TYR A 675 44.11 31.42 -27.16
N ILE A 676 44.52 32.47 -27.88
CA ILE A 676 43.96 33.82 -27.77
C ILE A 676 42.49 33.86 -28.22
N ILE A 677 42.15 33.19 -29.33
CA ILE A 677 40.76 33.10 -29.82
C ILE A 677 39.87 32.32 -28.84
N PHE A 678 40.38 31.21 -28.28
CA PHE A 678 39.70 30.42 -27.25
C PHE A 678 39.48 31.22 -25.95
N PHE A 679 40.49 31.99 -25.53
CA PHE A 679 40.44 32.89 -24.37
C PHE A 679 39.43 34.04 -24.57
N TYR A 680 39.27 34.55 -25.80
CA TYR A 680 38.27 35.59 -26.12
C TYR A 680 36.84 35.02 -26.21
N LEU A 681 36.68 33.75 -26.59
CA LEU A 681 35.38 33.09 -26.74
C LEU A 681 34.77 32.57 -25.42
N ILE A 682 35.58 32.25 -24.40
CA ILE A 682 35.11 31.57 -23.18
C ILE A 682 35.42 32.38 -21.91
N ARG A 683 34.45 33.20 -21.49
CA ARG A 683 34.49 33.94 -20.22
C ARG A 683 34.10 33.06 -19.02
N PHE A 684 34.81 31.95 -18.76
CA PHE A 684 34.70 31.07 -17.56
C PHE A 684 35.76 29.93 -17.62
N ASN A 685 36.40 29.39 -16.57
CA ASN A 685 36.70 29.81 -15.19
C ASN A 685 37.90 28.92 -14.71
N PHE A 686 38.89 29.49 -14.01
CA PHE A 686 40.20 28.85 -13.75
C PHE A 686 40.18 27.72 -12.68
N ILE A 687 39.21 27.73 -11.76
CA ILE A 687 39.22 26.87 -10.57
C ILE A 687 38.98 25.38 -10.90
N CYS A 688 38.09 25.07 -11.85
CA CYS A 688 37.77 23.68 -12.20
C CYS A 688 38.97 22.95 -12.83
N PHE A 689 39.86 23.67 -13.52
CA PHE A 689 41.07 23.11 -14.13
C PHE A 689 42.10 22.67 -13.07
N ILE A 690 42.31 23.50 -12.04
CA ILE A 690 43.19 23.20 -10.90
C ILE A 690 42.68 21.98 -10.12
N ILE A 691 41.38 21.88 -9.88
CA ILE A 691 40.78 20.76 -9.13
C ILE A 691 41.00 19.41 -9.84
N CYS A 692 40.81 19.34 -11.16
CA CYS A 692 41.06 18.12 -11.93
C CYS A 692 42.53 17.68 -11.88
N LEU A 693 43.47 18.63 -11.93
CA LEU A 693 44.91 18.35 -11.83
C LEU A 693 45.32 17.86 -10.43
N ILE A 694 44.78 18.46 -9.37
CA ILE A 694 44.99 18.00 -7.99
C ILE A 694 44.45 16.57 -7.80
N PHE A 695 43.27 16.26 -8.34
CA PHE A 695 42.65 14.94 -8.23
C PHE A 695 43.49 13.85 -8.91
N ILE A 696 44.09 14.15 -10.07
CA ILE A 696 45.00 13.26 -10.79
C ILE A 696 46.32 13.08 -10.03
N SER A 697 46.87 14.15 -9.41
CA SER A 697 48.09 14.05 -8.58
C SER A 697 47.88 13.12 -7.38
N ILE A 698 46.80 13.32 -6.61
CA ILE A 698 46.50 12.49 -5.42
C ILE A 698 46.41 10.99 -5.77
N PHE A 699 45.86 10.65 -6.94
CA PHE A 699 45.77 9.28 -7.45
C PHE A 699 47.13 8.68 -7.86
N LEU A 700 48.09 9.51 -8.26
CA LEU A 700 49.45 9.11 -8.59
C LEU A 700 50.35 9.03 -7.34
N ASP A 701 50.09 9.86 -6.33
CA ASP A 701 50.90 9.99 -5.12
C ASP A 701 50.64 8.89 -4.06
N ASN A 702 49.46 8.25 -4.04
CA ASN A 702 49.11 7.19 -3.07
C ASN A 702 48.58 5.89 -3.75
N PRO A 703 49.46 5.01 -4.28
CA PRO A 703 49.06 3.75 -4.91
C PRO A 703 48.46 2.71 -3.94
N THR A 704 48.47 2.96 -2.63
CA THR A 704 47.86 2.09 -1.62
C THR A 704 46.35 1.98 -1.74
N LEU A 705 45.67 2.94 -2.37
CA LEU A 705 44.22 2.88 -2.66
C LEU A 705 43.79 1.71 -3.56
N MET A 706 44.74 1.02 -4.22
CA MET A 706 44.48 -0.19 -5.03
C MET A 706 44.69 -1.52 -4.26
N THR A 707 45.15 -1.50 -3.00
CA THR A 707 45.56 -2.70 -2.26
C THR A 707 44.49 -3.77 -1.96
N PRO A 708 43.17 -3.51 -1.94
CA PRO A 708 42.18 -4.59 -1.76
C PRO A 708 42.23 -5.66 -2.87
N PHE A 709 42.80 -5.33 -4.03
CA PHE A 709 42.73 -6.15 -5.25
C PHE A 709 44.02 -6.90 -5.59
N THR A 710 45.09 -6.77 -4.79
CA THR A 710 46.41 -7.32 -5.12
C THR A 710 46.73 -8.68 -4.48
N GLY A 711 45.84 -9.23 -3.64
CA GLY A 711 46.12 -10.38 -2.78
C GLY A 711 45.82 -11.78 -3.33
N MET A 712 45.10 -11.93 -4.45
CA MET A 712 44.64 -13.24 -4.91
C MET A 712 45.04 -13.59 -6.36
N ILE A 713 45.73 -14.73 -6.46
CA ILE A 713 45.91 -15.60 -7.63
C ILE A 713 46.93 -15.09 -8.66
N ILE A 714 48.18 -15.51 -8.45
CA ILE A 714 49.18 -15.62 -9.51
C ILE A 714 48.90 -16.90 -10.32
N SER A 715 48.73 -16.76 -11.63
CA SER A 715 49.06 -17.81 -12.59
C SER A 715 49.75 -17.19 -13.81
N GLU A 716 51.08 -17.17 -13.77
CA GLU A 716 51.88 -16.73 -14.92
C GLU A 716 51.92 -17.82 -16.00
N GLN A 717 51.01 -17.81 -16.97
CA GLN A 717 51.27 -18.40 -18.29
C GLN A 717 50.28 -17.97 -19.39
N MET A 718 50.76 -18.07 -20.63
CA MET A 718 50.03 -17.94 -21.90
C MET A 718 49.65 -16.54 -22.41
N VAL A 719 50.67 -15.73 -22.69
CA VAL A 719 50.71 -14.94 -23.95
C VAL A 719 52.10 -15.17 -24.56
N LYS A 720 52.18 -15.51 -25.86
CA LYS A 720 53.46 -15.63 -26.58
C LYS A 720 54.13 -14.25 -26.61
N SER A 721 55.36 -14.16 -26.11
CA SER A 721 56.07 -12.88 -26.03
C SER A 721 56.41 -12.36 -27.43
N LYS A 722 56.27 -11.05 -27.67
CA LYS A 722 56.69 -10.45 -28.96
C LYS A 722 58.22 -10.47 -29.06
N PHE A 723 58.93 -10.38 -27.94
CA PHE A 723 60.37 -10.66 -27.86
C PHE A 723 60.72 -12.12 -28.24
N GLU A 724 59.90 -13.11 -27.86
CA GLU A 724 60.06 -14.51 -28.34
C GLU A 724 59.77 -14.68 -29.84
N SER A 725 58.87 -13.90 -30.43
CA SER A 725 58.52 -14.07 -31.86
C SER A 725 59.65 -13.67 -32.83
N TYR A 726 60.70 -13.00 -32.35
CA TYR A 726 61.90 -12.61 -33.11
C TYR A 726 63.09 -13.56 -32.91
N LYS A 727 62.84 -14.82 -32.50
CA LYS A 727 63.87 -15.84 -32.16
C LYS A 727 64.94 -16.09 -33.24
N THR A 728 64.68 -15.74 -34.51
CA THR A 728 65.56 -15.93 -35.67
C THR A 728 66.30 -14.68 -36.13
N ILE A 729 66.07 -13.51 -35.52
CA ILE A 729 66.51 -12.21 -36.06
C ILE A 729 67.61 -11.52 -35.25
N TYR A 730 67.90 -12.00 -34.03
CA TYR A 730 68.94 -11.42 -33.17
C TYR A 730 70.23 -12.24 -33.19
N ASP A 731 71.33 -11.61 -33.59
CA ASP A 731 72.67 -12.18 -33.43
C ASP A 731 73.02 -12.28 -31.93
N ASN A 732 73.67 -13.38 -31.52
CA ASN A 732 74.03 -13.66 -30.13
C ASN A 732 74.86 -12.53 -29.52
N ASN A 733 75.67 -11.86 -30.32
CA ASN A 733 76.47 -10.70 -29.91
C ASN A 733 75.60 -9.52 -29.46
N SER A 734 74.43 -9.30 -30.08
CA SER A 734 73.51 -8.20 -29.68
C SER A 734 72.88 -8.45 -28.31
N LEU A 735 72.47 -9.70 -28.04
CA LEU A 735 71.91 -10.13 -26.75
C LEU A 735 72.97 -10.12 -25.64
N ASN A 736 74.21 -10.47 -25.98
CA ASN A 736 75.35 -10.36 -25.06
C ASN A 736 75.60 -8.89 -24.68
N ASN A 737 75.68 -7.98 -25.65
CA ASN A 737 75.90 -6.55 -25.41
C ASN A 737 74.77 -5.96 -24.53
N MET A 738 73.52 -6.36 -24.74
CA MET A 738 72.39 -5.94 -23.90
C MET A 738 72.52 -6.40 -22.43
N LEU A 739 72.97 -7.64 -22.20
CA LEU A 739 73.21 -8.17 -20.85
C LEU A 739 74.44 -7.54 -20.19
N TRP A 740 75.49 -7.26 -20.97
CA TRP A 740 76.73 -6.65 -20.49
C TRP A 740 76.49 -5.19 -20.06
N ASP A 741 75.84 -4.39 -20.90
CA ASP A 741 75.44 -3.01 -20.57
C ASP A 741 74.47 -2.97 -19.37
N ALA A 742 73.71 -4.05 -19.12
CA ALA A 742 72.82 -4.20 -17.95
C ALA A 742 73.52 -4.78 -16.70
N ASN A 743 74.86 -4.86 -16.69
CA ASN A 743 75.68 -5.44 -15.62
C ASN A 743 75.28 -6.89 -15.23
N PHE A 744 75.10 -7.77 -16.23
CA PHE A 744 74.97 -9.21 -16.05
C PHE A 744 76.12 -9.96 -16.74
N THR A 745 77.02 -10.53 -15.94
CA THR A 745 78.10 -11.42 -16.39
C THR A 745 77.78 -12.88 -16.06
N ASN A 746 78.26 -13.82 -16.89
CA ASN A 746 78.08 -15.28 -16.76
C ASN A 746 76.64 -15.85 -16.90
N VAL A 747 75.90 -15.47 -17.95
CA VAL A 747 74.69 -16.21 -18.38
C VAL A 747 75.05 -17.29 -19.41
N LYS A 748 74.75 -18.57 -19.12
CA LYS A 748 74.99 -19.70 -20.05
C LYS A 748 74.21 -19.53 -21.37
N ASN A 749 74.86 -19.80 -22.51
CA ASN A 749 74.31 -19.55 -23.86
C ASN A 749 72.89 -20.10 -24.09
N GLU A 750 72.63 -21.34 -23.68
CA GLU A 750 71.37 -22.05 -23.97
C GLU A 750 70.11 -21.44 -23.31
N ASN A 751 70.26 -20.56 -22.32
CA ASN A 751 69.13 -19.99 -21.56
C ASN A 751 69.04 -18.46 -21.59
N LYS A 752 69.81 -17.76 -22.43
CA LYS A 752 69.87 -16.29 -22.46
C LYS A 752 68.52 -15.61 -22.72
N LEU A 753 67.73 -16.10 -23.68
CA LEU A 753 66.43 -15.52 -24.02
C LEU A 753 65.46 -15.59 -22.82
N ASN A 754 65.33 -16.78 -22.21
CA ASN A 754 64.49 -17.01 -21.04
C ASN A 754 64.96 -16.17 -19.83
N PHE A 755 66.28 -16.01 -19.65
CA PHE A 755 66.83 -15.14 -18.61
C PHE A 755 66.47 -13.68 -18.83
N ILE A 756 66.57 -13.16 -20.06
CA ILE A 756 66.19 -11.78 -20.38
C ILE A 756 64.68 -11.57 -20.18
N ILE A 757 63.84 -12.49 -20.66
CA ILE A 757 62.38 -12.42 -20.46
C ILE A 757 62.07 -12.41 -18.96
N LYS A 758 62.61 -13.34 -18.18
CA LYS A 758 62.35 -13.46 -16.73
C LYS A 758 62.82 -12.25 -15.93
N ASN A 759 63.92 -11.60 -16.33
CA ASN A 759 64.50 -10.45 -15.63
C ASN A 759 64.24 -9.09 -16.32
N ARG A 760 63.31 -9.02 -17.29
CA ARG A 760 63.08 -7.86 -18.17
C ARG A 760 63.00 -6.51 -17.45
N LYS A 761 62.31 -6.47 -16.31
CA LYS A 761 62.13 -5.25 -15.50
C LYS A 761 63.47 -4.73 -14.96
N ILE A 762 64.30 -5.62 -14.40
CA ILE A 762 65.62 -5.28 -13.85
C ILE A 762 66.57 -4.85 -14.97
N ILE A 763 66.47 -5.49 -16.15
CA ILE A 763 67.26 -5.12 -17.33
C ILE A 763 66.86 -3.72 -17.83
N LEU A 764 65.55 -3.41 -17.87
CA LEU A 764 65.04 -2.09 -18.26
C LEU A 764 65.34 -0.99 -17.24
N GLU A 765 65.39 -1.32 -15.95
CA GLU A 765 65.81 -0.40 -14.88
C GLU A 765 67.33 -0.12 -14.92
N ARG A 766 68.16 -1.10 -15.29
CA ARG A 766 69.64 -0.95 -15.32
C ARG A 766 70.21 -0.35 -16.62
N LEU A 767 69.47 -0.39 -17.72
CA LEU A 767 69.89 0.15 -19.02
C LEU A 767 69.56 1.64 -19.20
N ASP A 768 69.28 2.36 -18.11
CA ASP A 768 68.82 3.76 -18.06
C ASP A 768 67.72 4.09 -19.08
N TYR A 769 66.49 3.73 -18.72
CA TYR A 769 65.31 4.38 -19.30
C TYR A 769 65.18 5.79 -18.73
N ASP A 770 65.64 6.80 -19.49
CA ASP A 770 65.58 8.25 -19.25
C ASP A 770 64.83 8.68 -17.97
N LYS A 771 65.55 8.74 -16.85
CA LYS A 771 64.99 9.11 -15.54
C LYS A 771 65.65 10.33 -14.88
N THR A 772 66.18 11.24 -15.68
CA THR A 772 66.52 12.62 -15.27
C THR A 772 66.28 13.55 -16.45
N PRO A 773 65.33 14.51 -16.32
CA PRO A 773 65.61 15.68 -15.49
C PRO A 773 64.51 16.06 -14.49
N LEU A 774 63.69 15.13 -13.99
CA LEU A 774 62.64 15.47 -13.00
C LEU A 774 63.14 15.61 -11.55
N ILE A 775 64.19 14.88 -11.15
CA ILE A 775 64.57 14.74 -9.72
C ILE A 775 65.59 15.79 -9.25
N THR A 776 66.41 16.34 -10.15
CA THR A 776 67.37 17.42 -9.81
C THR A 776 66.73 18.82 -9.79
N PHE A 777 65.52 18.99 -10.34
CA PHE A 777 64.85 20.29 -10.44
C PHE A 777 64.09 20.73 -9.17
N ILE A 778 63.78 19.79 -8.27
CA ILE A 778 62.91 20.04 -7.10
C ILE A 778 63.66 20.68 -5.90
N LYS A 779 64.98 20.90 -5.99
CA LYS A 779 65.82 21.19 -4.81
C LYS A 779 66.76 22.42 -4.84
N GLN A 780 66.56 23.41 -5.72
CA GLN A 780 67.24 24.72 -5.58
C GLN A 780 66.31 25.92 -5.85
N PRO A 781 66.48 27.05 -5.13
CA PRO A 781 65.58 28.20 -5.25
C PRO A 781 65.81 29.03 -6.53
N ILE A 782 64.78 29.79 -6.89
CA ILE A 782 64.72 30.70 -8.03
C ILE A 782 65.80 31.79 -7.92
N GLY A 783 66.79 31.79 -8.82
CA GLY A 783 67.77 32.89 -8.89
C GLY A 783 69.06 32.63 -9.67
N SER A 784 69.01 32.55 -11.01
CA SER A 784 70.06 33.03 -11.94
C SER A 784 69.86 32.55 -13.39
N ILE A 785 68.92 33.18 -14.12
CA ILE A 785 68.72 32.94 -15.56
C ILE A 785 69.97 33.31 -16.39
N GLN A 786 70.83 34.21 -15.88
CA GLN A 786 72.01 34.70 -16.59
C GLN A 786 73.01 33.61 -17.00
N LYS A 787 73.26 32.60 -16.15
CA LYS A 787 74.20 31.50 -16.45
C LYS A 787 73.75 30.60 -17.60
N LEU A 788 72.46 30.63 -17.97
CA LEU A 788 71.94 29.86 -19.09
C LEU A 788 72.28 30.52 -20.44
N ILE A 789 72.32 31.85 -20.48
CA ILE A 789 72.54 32.63 -21.71
C ILE A 789 74.00 32.52 -22.17
N ASP A 790 74.94 32.55 -21.24
CA ASP A 790 76.39 32.45 -21.52
C ASP A 790 76.78 31.07 -22.09
N TYR A 791 76.05 30.00 -21.72
CA TYR A 791 76.30 28.65 -22.25
C TYR A 791 75.80 28.47 -23.70
N TYR A 792 74.66 29.08 -24.06
CA TYR A 792 74.07 28.92 -25.40
C TYR A 792 74.65 29.86 -26.48
N THR A 793 75.46 30.85 -26.10
CA THR A 793 76.10 31.80 -27.03
C THR A 793 77.60 31.56 -27.24
N GLY A 794 78.20 30.62 -26.49
CA GLY A 794 79.65 30.35 -26.47
C GLY A 794 80.16 29.30 -27.47
N ASN A 795 80.49 29.76 -28.67
CA ASN A 795 81.50 29.19 -29.59
C ASN A 795 81.18 27.90 -30.39
N LYS A 796 81.24 28.04 -31.72
CA LYS A 796 81.30 26.92 -32.68
C LYS A 796 82.72 26.34 -32.69
N ASN A 797 82.86 25.03 -32.44
CA ASN A 797 83.76 24.10 -33.14
C ASN A 797 84.00 22.84 -32.30
N ILE A 798 83.28 21.75 -32.60
CA ILE A 798 83.74 20.36 -32.52
C ILE A 798 82.93 19.56 -33.55
N GLN A 799 83.58 18.56 -34.15
CA GLN A 799 83.06 17.79 -35.28
C GLN A 799 81.86 16.90 -34.89
N LYS A 800 81.12 16.46 -35.91
CA LYS A 800 80.14 15.37 -35.78
C LYS A 800 80.79 14.14 -35.13
N THR A 801 80.21 13.67 -34.03
CA THR A 801 80.28 12.26 -33.63
C THR A 801 78.86 11.75 -33.41
N GLU A 802 78.39 10.92 -34.35
CA GLU A 802 77.17 10.15 -34.15
C GLU A 802 77.39 9.19 -32.98
N ALA A 803 76.51 9.22 -31.97
CA ALA A 803 76.52 8.20 -30.93
C ALA A 803 76.26 6.83 -31.60
N PRO A 804 77.09 5.79 -31.36
CA PRO A 804 76.97 4.53 -32.08
C PRO A 804 75.62 3.88 -31.75
N LYS A 805 74.83 3.54 -32.78
CA LYS A 805 73.60 2.76 -32.64
C LYS A 805 73.92 1.44 -31.92
N LYS A 806 73.60 1.35 -30.63
CA LYS A 806 73.77 0.12 -29.84
C LYS A 806 73.12 -1.05 -30.58
N SER A 807 73.84 -2.16 -30.74
CA SER A 807 73.45 -3.27 -31.65
C SER A 807 72.10 -3.94 -31.33
N TYR A 808 71.53 -3.65 -30.16
CA TYR A 808 70.33 -4.29 -29.62
C TYR A 808 69.09 -3.37 -29.52
N THR A 809 69.06 -2.18 -30.15
CA THR A 809 67.92 -1.23 -30.00
C THR A 809 66.57 -1.84 -30.37
N LYS A 810 66.50 -2.70 -31.41
CA LYS A 810 65.28 -3.41 -31.80
C LYS A 810 64.82 -4.42 -30.74
N ALA A 811 65.75 -5.13 -30.10
CA ALA A 811 65.46 -6.07 -29.02
C ALA A 811 64.96 -5.34 -27.76
N LEU A 812 65.60 -4.21 -27.41
CA LEU A 812 65.18 -3.34 -26.31
C LEU A 812 63.76 -2.79 -26.51
N ASN A 813 63.40 -2.35 -27.71
CA ASN A 813 62.05 -1.85 -28.00
C ASN A 813 60.98 -2.96 -27.95
N ALA A 814 61.30 -4.19 -28.40
CA ALA A 814 60.42 -5.34 -28.24
C ALA A 814 60.22 -5.73 -26.76
N LEU A 815 61.28 -5.65 -25.94
CA LEU A 815 61.22 -5.91 -24.50
C LEU A 815 60.35 -4.86 -23.75
N LYS A 816 60.46 -3.58 -24.13
CA LYS A 816 59.60 -2.49 -23.63
C LYS A 816 58.12 -2.73 -23.96
N HIS A 817 57.82 -3.13 -25.20
CA HIS A 817 56.47 -3.48 -25.63
C HIS A 817 55.88 -4.60 -24.77
N ASP A 818 56.62 -5.69 -24.56
CA ASP A 818 56.15 -6.83 -23.77
C ASP A 818 55.89 -6.48 -22.29
N GLU A 819 56.69 -5.61 -21.67
CA GLU A 819 56.41 -5.18 -20.28
C GLU A 819 55.16 -4.28 -20.18
N ILE A 820 54.95 -3.37 -21.13
CA ILE A 820 53.74 -2.53 -21.17
C ILE A 820 52.51 -3.42 -21.39
N MET A 821 52.55 -4.32 -22.38
CA MET A 821 51.42 -5.18 -22.71
C MET A 821 51.08 -6.13 -21.57
N GLN A 822 52.05 -6.66 -20.82
CA GLN A 822 51.78 -7.51 -19.67
C GLN A 822 51.08 -6.75 -18.52
N LYS A 823 51.37 -5.45 -18.34
CA LYS A 823 50.66 -4.61 -17.34
C LYS A 823 49.21 -4.36 -17.76
N VAL A 824 48.97 -4.08 -19.05
CA VAL A 824 47.62 -3.91 -19.62
C VAL A 824 46.81 -5.22 -19.59
N GLN A 825 47.46 -6.37 -19.86
CA GLN A 825 46.81 -7.69 -19.77
C GLN A 825 46.36 -8.00 -18.34
N LYS A 826 47.16 -7.65 -17.32
CA LYS A 826 46.81 -7.85 -15.90
C LYS A 826 45.58 -7.05 -15.48
N SER A 827 45.43 -5.79 -15.92
CA SER A 827 44.20 -5.02 -15.64
C SER A 827 42.99 -5.52 -16.42
N SER A 828 43.18 -5.95 -17.68
CA SER A 828 42.11 -6.49 -18.52
C SER A 828 41.53 -7.81 -17.98
N ASN A 829 42.39 -8.76 -17.58
CA ASN A 829 41.95 -10.04 -16.99
C ASN A 829 41.17 -9.83 -15.69
N LEU A 830 41.56 -8.83 -14.88
CA LEU A 830 40.90 -8.51 -13.61
C LEU A 830 39.47 -7.97 -13.85
N LEU A 831 39.29 -7.10 -14.84
CA LEU A 831 37.97 -6.63 -15.30
C LEU A 831 37.11 -7.78 -15.86
N TYR A 832 37.72 -8.68 -16.63
CA TYR A 832 37.03 -9.84 -17.21
C TYR A 832 36.53 -10.83 -16.14
N SER A 833 37.34 -11.06 -15.09
CA SER A 833 36.93 -11.86 -13.92
C SER A 833 35.78 -11.21 -13.15
N PHE A 834 35.78 -9.89 -12.96
CA PHE A 834 34.64 -9.18 -12.34
C PHE A 834 33.35 -9.32 -13.16
N ASN A 835 33.42 -9.15 -14.48
CA ASN A 835 32.26 -9.32 -15.36
C ASN A 835 31.74 -10.76 -15.36
N MET A 836 32.61 -11.77 -15.39
CA MET A 836 32.20 -13.17 -15.28
C MET A 836 31.55 -13.49 -13.92
N LEU A 837 32.06 -12.94 -12.81
CA LEU A 837 31.47 -13.12 -11.48
C LEU A 837 30.04 -12.54 -11.42
N LEU A 838 29.82 -11.36 -12.00
CA LEU A 838 28.50 -10.73 -12.12
C LEU A 838 27.54 -11.54 -12.98
N VAL A 839 28.02 -12.12 -14.09
CA VAL A 839 27.23 -13.03 -14.96
C VAL A 839 26.84 -14.31 -14.21
N PHE A 840 27.77 -14.96 -13.51
CA PHE A 840 27.48 -16.15 -12.70
C PHE A 840 26.50 -15.85 -11.55
N TYR A 841 26.63 -14.69 -10.88
CA TYR A 841 25.68 -14.25 -9.85
C TYR A 841 24.26 -14.05 -10.42
N SER A 842 24.16 -13.45 -11.61
CA SER A 842 22.88 -13.30 -12.32
C SER A 842 22.28 -14.66 -12.73
N LEU A 843 23.10 -15.59 -13.23
CA LEU A 843 22.68 -16.96 -13.58
C LEU A 843 22.18 -17.74 -12.36
N ALA A 844 22.89 -17.69 -11.23
CA ALA A 844 22.47 -18.33 -9.98
C ALA A 844 21.12 -17.79 -9.45
N LYS A 845 20.92 -16.46 -9.55
CA LYS A 845 19.64 -15.81 -9.22
C LYS A 845 18.50 -16.24 -10.16
N THR A 846 18.81 -16.53 -11.42
CA THR A 846 17.85 -16.96 -12.43
C THR A 846 17.49 -18.44 -12.26
N ALA A 847 18.47 -19.30 -11.99
CA ALA A 847 18.27 -20.73 -11.74
C ALA A 847 17.37 -20.99 -10.52
N ARG A 848 17.59 -20.30 -9.38
CA ARG A 848 16.74 -20.40 -8.19
C ARG A 848 15.31 -19.89 -8.39
N LYS A 849 15.08 -19.00 -9.36
CA LYS A 849 13.72 -18.51 -9.68
C LYS A 849 12.90 -19.56 -10.44
N ASN A 850 13.56 -20.54 -11.07
CA ASN A 850 12.94 -21.60 -11.86
C ASN A 850 13.05 -23.00 -11.22
N SER A 851 13.69 -23.14 -10.04
CA SER A 851 13.79 -24.42 -9.35
C SER A 851 12.51 -24.74 -8.59
N LEU A 852 11.69 -25.64 -9.14
CA LEU A 852 10.48 -26.21 -8.55
C LEU A 852 10.75 -27.24 -7.43
N ILE A 853 11.89 -27.12 -6.72
CA ILE A 853 12.35 -28.08 -5.71
C ILE A 853 12.67 -27.30 -4.41
N PRO A 854 12.07 -27.68 -3.26
CA PRO A 854 12.28 -26.99 -2.00
C PRO A 854 13.60 -27.38 -1.32
N ASN A 855 14.11 -26.47 -0.50
CA ASN A 855 14.84 -26.73 0.75
C ASN A 855 14.78 -25.46 1.61
#